data_AF-A0A2E0MWW4-F1
#
_entry.id   AF-A0A2E0MWW4-F1
#
_cell.length_a   1.000
_cell.length_b   1.000
_cell.length_c   1.000
_cell.angle_alpha   90.00
_cell.angle_beta   90.00
_cell.angle_gamma   90.00
#
_symmetry.space_group_name_H-M   'P 1'
#
loop_
_entity.id
_entity.type
_entity.pdbx_description
1 polymer ?
#
loop_
_entity_poly.entity_id
_entity_poly.type
_entity_poly.pdbx_seq_one_letter_code
_entity_poly.pdbx_strand_id
1 'polypeptide(L)'
;MALKRSDLGAHPVGVNTLQENNLAVCLKSGMIENLPPRTRQSKVAKTAQWRALDKPWKSLLLIALHEVQIPDEEDGVSSPMARTRRSPRSRRGSRSSAGPMEWLPKAEEVLIDDGSPVAYRLAVLLIRKTLYSEDWEESWDETLDGLREDATTNGVHPVWSKMAESTPILAQFAAFPQNEVAEQKADKFEVSGARIDPKNSKSLVTTLAEFEAISSDATVKMALQKAKAQLKGKRGLRDISGLESLEGDASIISVLLQINLGRDASESLKELAKSQSKLADEFTDLVNLREGKASDWDKSRSLSGDDELSLARKKEAWNLMPQEASKLSSDEIQEGIEFSTTSQQREALTWWKLASLVREDSADLALELLTSLTVESDADMAILLPLVKELGEDAFGWLESQIMILSEEALSEIIIDFELGNNLRFAAARRLHDTGASLGLDASIDLFSRGLDLTRLAEVLFADENRSIEHPYATLLVVHLLPAKTKGWSFETIRKARKNALSTVETAEVPDAFSSASRGLVLMLDGAAQSDDAWVVDTLDKNGIKAFNNCKQALRDGGDGLADSKVIDTLVKSVSEANLSDIELRLFTAVIDTLRLNRASWLLQTGKSKGVVELLDGLLSGEVTAMPMMQAVRHLVLEHDIGLTNLVSWYQENDPQSPWHTLARAAMHVSNNDELNAARDYKKAGDHEDFDYEHKILLHRKALIHLAHAEQWSEAVSLLEKEPALKSALTKRFQLYLNVSHVAANKRNTDEATRMLTNFVKRTELVNQEDQFGKIESVKRVKHSEEELDMLRNYPSSHPRPLPREPFSGRVKAALNSLQRERRRNRHTFENRYAQAMLHEPSGEEIYEIALAASSEKPLEGLMLLERAQNSGKFGVLDIKRLADAERRLFATHRHNLPVKQRAYLRHLALTPLVIVDTNILIDELHYKISEKLGINSEAALDIGGRGRFHRILKHRAQEGVIQLWLPKVVQTELVSIAADVERIRERFTETLVAEGKLDEVVNKDSLVEIANLAISEFSTWKPLDLHIEDEANDEDIRTDLKKFLLEHSDIYDEITAMKRMHGEPLRTVIEDKDIFPEIADQTLMCLCTAMANRPLGELGGILIATRDSDFALVARAMEERFGFGVIANSRDLNTWLR
;
A
#
# COMPACT_ATOMS: atom_id res chain seq x y z
N MET A 1 -82.77 3.25 -4.83
CA MET A 1 -83.54 3.99 -5.86
C MET A 1 -83.33 3.29 -7.19
N ALA A 2 -84.28 2.46 -7.59
CA ALA A 2 -84.28 1.78 -8.88
C ALA A 2 -85.26 2.51 -9.81
N LEU A 3 -84.70 3.29 -10.74
CA LEU A 3 -85.44 3.84 -11.87
C LEU A 3 -85.80 2.67 -12.80
N LYS A 4 -87.08 2.28 -12.78
CA LYS A 4 -87.71 1.52 -13.87
C LYS A 4 -87.69 2.40 -15.11
N ARG A 5 -86.83 2.06 -16.09
CA ARG A 5 -86.99 2.54 -17.46
C ARG A 5 -88.00 1.63 -18.16
N SER A 6 -89.18 2.18 -18.35
CA SER A 6 -90.13 1.85 -19.40
C SER A 6 -89.51 2.22 -20.75
N ASP A 7 -89.09 1.22 -21.52
CA ASP A 7 -88.83 1.36 -22.95
C ASP A 7 -89.43 0.12 -23.64
N LEU A 8 -90.76 0.15 -23.79
CA LEU A 8 -91.47 -0.63 -24.81
C LEU A 8 -91.17 0.02 -26.16
N GLY A 9 -89.99 -0.28 -26.69
CA GLY A 9 -89.63 0.03 -28.06
C GLY A 9 -90.25 -1.00 -28.99
N ALA A 10 -91.05 -0.55 -29.95
CA ALA A 10 -91.56 -1.37 -31.04
C ALA A 10 -90.43 -2.22 -31.63
N HIS A 11 -90.59 -3.54 -31.63
CA HIS A 11 -89.59 -4.45 -32.14
C HIS A 11 -89.36 -4.19 -33.63
N PRO A 12 -88.10 -4.03 -34.09
CA PRO A 12 -87.81 -3.85 -35.51
C PRO A 12 -88.31 -5.07 -36.28
N VAL A 13 -88.96 -4.84 -37.42
CA VAL A 13 -89.53 -5.88 -38.31
C VAL A 13 -88.51 -7.00 -38.65
N GLY A 14 -87.20 -6.74 -38.56
CA GLY A 14 -86.12 -7.73 -38.77
C GLY A 14 -85.75 -8.64 -37.59
N VAL A 15 -86.23 -8.40 -36.36
CA VAL A 15 -85.97 -9.29 -35.21
C VAL A 15 -86.91 -10.51 -35.23
N ASN A 16 -88.12 -10.31 -35.74
CA ASN A 16 -89.16 -11.33 -35.82
C ASN A 16 -88.80 -12.44 -36.82
N THR A 17 -88.23 -12.08 -37.97
CA THR A 17 -87.72 -13.05 -38.96
C THR A 17 -86.50 -13.83 -38.45
N LEU A 18 -85.71 -13.25 -37.54
CA LEU A 18 -84.56 -13.93 -36.92
C LEU A 18 -84.99 -15.06 -35.96
N GLN A 19 -86.07 -14.86 -35.19
CA GLN A 19 -86.63 -15.91 -34.32
C GLN A 19 -87.20 -17.08 -35.13
N GLU A 20 -87.91 -16.80 -36.23
CA GLU A 20 -88.45 -17.83 -37.13
C GLU A 20 -87.33 -18.58 -37.90
N ASN A 21 -86.26 -17.89 -38.29
CA ASN A 21 -85.07 -18.51 -38.91
C ASN A 21 -84.28 -19.37 -37.92
N ASN A 22 -84.06 -18.88 -36.70
CA ASN A 22 -83.44 -19.67 -35.64
C ASN A 22 -84.29 -20.89 -35.28
N LEU A 23 -85.61 -20.73 -35.22
CA LEU A 23 -86.56 -21.82 -35.01
C LEU A 23 -86.45 -22.86 -36.12
N ALA A 24 -86.33 -22.43 -37.39
CA ALA A 24 -86.17 -23.32 -38.54
C ALA A 24 -84.86 -24.13 -38.49
N VAL A 25 -83.75 -23.49 -38.16
CA VAL A 25 -82.45 -24.17 -37.99
C VAL A 25 -82.51 -25.17 -36.83
N CYS A 26 -83.11 -24.76 -35.70
CA CYS A 26 -83.29 -25.64 -34.56
C CYS A 26 -84.18 -26.85 -34.90
N LEU A 27 -85.29 -26.63 -35.60
CA LEU A 27 -86.22 -27.69 -35.99
C LEU A 27 -85.57 -28.68 -36.96
N LYS A 28 -84.82 -28.19 -37.95
CA LYS A 28 -84.01 -29.03 -38.86
C LYS A 28 -82.97 -29.86 -38.12
N SER A 29 -82.35 -29.29 -37.07
CA SER A 29 -81.35 -30.02 -36.26
C SER A 29 -81.95 -31.05 -35.28
N GLY A 30 -83.22 -30.86 -34.89
CA GLY A 30 -83.92 -31.68 -33.90
C GLY A 30 -84.79 -32.80 -34.49
N MET A 31 -85.43 -32.56 -35.63
CA MET A 31 -86.32 -33.49 -36.31
C MET A 31 -85.55 -34.47 -37.20
N ILE A 32 -84.83 -35.38 -36.55
CA ILE A 32 -84.13 -36.50 -37.19
C ILE A 32 -84.94 -37.77 -36.90
N GLU A 33 -85.23 -38.56 -37.94
CA GLU A 33 -85.97 -39.81 -37.84
C GLU A 33 -85.38 -40.76 -36.77
N ASN A 34 -86.24 -41.51 -36.09
CA ASN A 34 -85.90 -42.54 -35.09
C ASN A 34 -85.18 -42.07 -33.80
N LEU A 35 -85.21 -40.77 -33.46
CA LEU A 35 -84.73 -40.29 -32.15
C LEU A 35 -85.85 -40.06 -31.13
N PRO A 36 -85.68 -40.45 -29.85
CA PRO A 36 -86.62 -40.11 -28.78
C PRO A 36 -86.69 -38.59 -28.52
N PRO A 37 -87.84 -38.04 -28.08
CA PRO A 37 -88.02 -36.60 -27.85
C PRO A 37 -86.96 -35.93 -26.97
N ARG A 38 -86.56 -36.58 -25.86
CA ARG A 38 -85.51 -36.07 -24.97
C ARG A 38 -84.14 -35.95 -25.65
N THR A 39 -83.83 -36.86 -26.56
CA THR A 39 -82.56 -36.88 -27.30
C THR A 39 -82.54 -35.80 -28.36
N ARG A 40 -83.68 -35.55 -29.03
CA ARG A 40 -83.89 -34.42 -29.94
C ARG A 40 -83.70 -33.09 -29.20
N GLN A 41 -84.36 -32.92 -28.05
CA GLN A 41 -84.20 -31.74 -27.16
C GLN A 41 -82.73 -31.52 -26.77
N SER A 42 -82.01 -32.57 -26.35
CA SER A 42 -80.59 -32.47 -25.96
C SER A 42 -79.67 -32.07 -27.11
N LYS A 43 -79.94 -32.53 -28.34
CA LYS A 43 -79.20 -32.12 -29.54
C LYS A 43 -79.41 -30.64 -29.84
N VAL A 44 -80.67 -30.21 -29.89
CA VAL A 44 -81.01 -28.81 -30.20
C VAL A 44 -80.50 -27.87 -29.11
N ALA A 45 -80.58 -28.27 -27.84
CA ALA A 45 -80.10 -27.47 -26.70
C ALA A 45 -78.60 -27.11 -26.74
N LYS A 46 -77.81 -27.83 -27.57
CA LYS A 46 -76.38 -27.58 -27.78
C LYS A 46 -76.10 -26.60 -28.92
N THR A 47 -77.08 -26.28 -29.76
CA THR A 47 -76.92 -25.35 -30.89
C THR A 47 -76.89 -23.90 -30.42
N ALA A 48 -76.22 -23.04 -31.19
CA ALA A 48 -76.15 -21.61 -30.90
C ALA A 48 -77.53 -20.94 -31.05
N GLN A 49 -78.27 -21.37 -32.08
CA GLN A 49 -79.61 -20.90 -32.42
C GLN A 49 -80.62 -21.17 -31.30
N TRP A 50 -80.52 -22.32 -30.61
CA TRP A 50 -81.37 -22.60 -29.44
C TRP A 50 -81.13 -21.64 -28.27
N ARG A 51 -79.89 -21.21 -28.06
CA ARG A 51 -79.60 -20.24 -27.00
C ARG A 51 -80.10 -18.85 -27.37
N ALA A 52 -80.04 -18.51 -28.65
CA ALA A 52 -80.53 -17.25 -29.22
C ALA A 52 -82.07 -17.16 -29.30
N LEU A 53 -82.79 -18.29 -29.30
CA LEU A 53 -84.26 -18.28 -29.20
C LEU A 53 -84.73 -17.68 -27.87
N ASP A 54 -85.86 -16.98 -27.90
CA ASP A 54 -86.54 -16.52 -26.69
C ASP A 54 -87.28 -17.67 -25.98
N LYS A 55 -87.53 -17.52 -24.67
CA LYS A 55 -88.13 -18.60 -23.85
C LYS A 55 -89.47 -19.11 -24.38
N PRO A 56 -90.42 -18.26 -24.82
CA PRO A 56 -91.70 -18.75 -25.33
C PRO A 56 -91.57 -19.56 -26.63
N TRP A 57 -90.66 -19.15 -27.51
CA TRP A 57 -90.34 -19.85 -28.75
C TRP A 57 -89.71 -21.21 -28.51
N LYS A 58 -88.92 -21.34 -27.43
CA LYS A 58 -88.40 -22.65 -26.98
C LYS A 58 -89.52 -23.59 -26.59
N SER A 59 -90.57 -23.10 -25.92
CA SER A 59 -91.73 -23.94 -25.59
C SER A 59 -92.43 -24.46 -26.84
N LEU A 60 -92.69 -23.61 -27.83
CA LEU A 60 -93.27 -24.03 -29.11
C LEU A 60 -92.42 -25.09 -29.82
N LEU A 61 -91.10 -24.90 -29.85
CA LEU A 61 -90.17 -25.88 -30.40
C LEU A 61 -90.17 -27.20 -29.62
N LEU A 62 -90.23 -27.16 -28.29
CA LEU A 62 -90.31 -28.38 -27.48
C LEU A 62 -91.62 -29.12 -27.70
N ILE A 63 -92.73 -28.42 -27.89
CA ILE A 63 -94.03 -29.01 -28.23
C ILE A 63 -93.93 -29.75 -29.57
N ALA A 64 -93.30 -29.14 -30.58
CA ALA A 64 -92.97 -29.81 -31.85
C ALA A 64 -92.07 -31.04 -31.66
N LEU A 65 -90.96 -30.91 -30.94
CA LEU A 65 -90.02 -32.02 -30.73
C LEU A 65 -90.60 -33.19 -29.91
N HIS A 66 -91.64 -32.94 -29.13
CA HIS A 66 -92.34 -33.93 -28.31
C HIS A 66 -93.60 -34.52 -28.97
N GLU A 67 -93.98 -34.07 -30.16
CA GLU A 67 -95.12 -34.59 -30.94
C GLU A 67 -96.40 -34.71 -30.08
N VAL A 68 -96.73 -33.64 -29.33
CA VAL A 68 -97.84 -33.64 -28.36
C VAL A 68 -99.19 -33.91 -29.04
N GLN A 69 -99.95 -34.89 -28.53
CA GLN A 69 -101.25 -35.32 -29.06
C GLN A 69 -102.46 -34.70 -28.36
N ILE A 70 -103.65 -34.83 -28.97
CA ILE A 70 -104.95 -34.36 -28.49
C ILE A 70 -105.55 -35.39 -27.50
N PRO A 71 -106.14 -34.99 -26.35
CA PRO A 71 -106.85 -35.91 -25.46
C PRO A 71 -108.19 -36.42 -26.05
N ASP A 72 -108.49 -37.73 -25.95
CA ASP A 72 -109.79 -38.32 -26.36
C ASP A 72 -110.89 -38.09 -25.31
N GLU A 73 -112.13 -37.77 -25.74
CA GLU A 73 -113.25 -37.33 -24.88
C GLU A 73 -114.06 -38.45 -24.17
N GLU A 74 -113.78 -39.75 -24.40
CA GLU A 74 -114.53 -40.86 -23.79
C GLU A 74 -113.65 -41.72 -22.86
N ASP A 75 -113.33 -41.21 -21.66
CA ASP A 75 -113.20 -42.03 -20.45
C ASP A 75 -113.16 -41.17 -19.18
N GLY A 76 -114.23 -41.27 -18.38
CA GLY A 76 -114.45 -40.57 -17.12
C GLY A 76 -113.58 -41.07 -15.95
N VAL A 77 -112.27 -41.17 -16.15
CA VAL A 77 -111.28 -41.25 -15.08
C VAL A 77 -110.27 -40.15 -15.33
N SER A 78 -110.33 -39.09 -14.52
CA SER A 78 -109.26 -38.11 -14.42
C SER A 78 -108.02 -38.83 -13.88
N SER A 79 -107.27 -39.48 -14.77
CA SER A 79 -105.89 -39.85 -14.54
C SER A 79 -105.09 -38.56 -14.66
N PRO A 80 -104.53 -38.02 -13.57
CA PRO A 80 -103.53 -36.99 -13.69
C PRO A 80 -102.37 -37.65 -14.45
N MET A 81 -101.97 -37.11 -15.60
CA MET A 81 -100.67 -37.44 -16.20
C MET A 81 -99.65 -37.43 -15.07
N ALA A 82 -99.13 -38.63 -14.78
CA ALA A 82 -98.48 -38.95 -13.53
C ALA A 82 -97.44 -37.88 -13.19
N ARG A 83 -97.73 -37.12 -12.11
CA ARG A 83 -96.73 -36.41 -11.31
C ARG A 83 -95.55 -37.37 -11.15
N THR A 84 -94.48 -37.13 -11.91
CA THR A 84 -93.28 -37.94 -11.78
C THR A 84 -92.81 -37.75 -10.34
N ARG A 85 -92.86 -38.85 -9.58
CA ARG A 85 -92.60 -38.90 -8.15
C ARG A 85 -91.32 -38.11 -7.83
N ARG A 86 -91.46 -37.15 -6.91
CA ARG A 86 -90.34 -36.67 -6.11
C ARG A 86 -89.77 -37.85 -5.34
N SER A 87 -88.52 -38.20 -5.61
CA SER A 87 -87.64 -38.93 -4.70
C SER A 87 -86.19 -38.46 -4.94
N PRO A 88 -85.28 -38.67 -3.98
CA PRO A 88 -84.78 -37.63 -3.10
C PRO A 88 -83.43 -37.04 -3.56
N ARG A 89 -83.09 -35.89 -2.96
CA ARG A 89 -81.79 -35.21 -3.06
C ARG A 89 -80.60 -36.19 -3.12
N SER A 90 -79.88 -36.19 -4.26
CA SER A 90 -78.44 -36.42 -4.27
C SER A 90 -77.74 -35.65 -5.42
N ARG A 91 -76.87 -34.74 -4.97
CA ARG A 91 -75.69 -34.08 -5.55
C ARG A 91 -75.45 -34.02 -7.07
N ARG A 92 -75.22 -32.75 -7.49
CA ARG A 92 -74.52 -32.22 -8.68
C ARG A 92 -75.27 -32.20 -10.02
N GLY A 93 -75.96 -31.08 -10.25
CA GLY A 93 -75.79 -30.31 -11.50
C GLY A 93 -76.48 -30.81 -12.78
N SER A 94 -77.46 -31.71 -12.70
CA SER A 94 -78.32 -32.00 -13.84
C SER A 94 -79.38 -30.90 -13.95
N ARG A 95 -79.25 -30.02 -14.96
CA ARG A 95 -80.30 -29.06 -15.34
C ARG A 95 -81.59 -29.85 -15.58
N SER A 96 -82.61 -29.63 -14.77
CA SER A 96 -83.95 -30.16 -15.03
C SER A 96 -84.35 -29.75 -16.46
N SER A 97 -84.55 -30.74 -17.32
CA SER A 97 -85.04 -30.52 -18.68
C SER A 97 -86.38 -29.81 -18.57
N ALA A 98 -86.45 -28.59 -19.08
CA ALA A 98 -87.68 -27.82 -19.09
C ALA A 98 -88.75 -28.60 -19.83
N GLY A 99 -89.93 -28.72 -19.22
CA GLY A 99 -91.06 -29.43 -19.84
C GLY A 99 -91.55 -28.65 -21.07
N PRO A 100 -92.19 -29.31 -22.07
CA PRO A 100 -92.65 -28.64 -23.29
C PRO A 100 -93.50 -27.38 -23.03
N MET A 101 -94.26 -27.38 -21.94
CA MET A 101 -95.21 -26.33 -21.58
C MET A 101 -94.67 -25.27 -20.59
N GLU A 102 -93.42 -25.36 -20.16
CA GLU A 102 -92.91 -24.54 -19.02
C GLU A 102 -92.91 -23.03 -19.29
N TRP A 103 -92.62 -22.62 -20.52
CA TRP A 103 -92.51 -21.21 -20.91
C TRP A 103 -93.57 -20.78 -21.93
N LEU A 104 -94.64 -21.57 -22.07
CA LEU A 104 -95.75 -21.22 -22.95
C LEU A 104 -96.55 -20.07 -22.31
N PRO A 105 -96.74 -18.93 -22.99
CA PRO A 105 -97.51 -17.80 -22.45
C PRO A 105 -98.95 -18.18 -22.10
N LYS A 106 -99.59 -17.39 -21.23
CA LYS A 106 -101.05 -17.50 -21.00
C LYS A 106 -101.82 -16.95 -22.20
N ALA A 107 -103.06 -17.41 -22.39
CA ALA A 107 -103.89 -16.91 -23.49
C ALA A 107 -104.07 -15.38 -23.40
N GLU A 108 -104.37 -14.84 -22.22
CA GLU A 108 -104.49 -13.40 -21.93
C GLU A 108 -103.28 -12.55 -22.40
N GLU A 109 -102.07 -13.10 -22.33
CA GLU A 109 -100.83 -12.40 -22.66
C GLU A 109 -100.63 -12.23 -24.18
N VAL A 110 -101.34 -13.02 -25.00
CA VAL A 110 -101.16 -13.11 -26.46
C VAL A 110 -102.37 -12.59 -27.24
N LEU A 111 -103.50 -12.38 -26.55
CA LEU A 111 -104.69 -11.73 -27.11
C LEU A 111 -104.42 -10.30 -27.56
N ILE A 112 -103.52 -9.59 -26.87
CA ILE A 112 -103.09 -8.24 -27.25
C ILE A 112 -102.02 -8.34 -28.34
N ASP A 113 -102.14 -7.52 -29.38
CA ASP A 113 -101.09 -7.43 -30.40
C ASP A 113 -99.87 -6.66 -29.85
N ASP A 114 -98.80 -7.40 -29.58
CA ASP A 114 -97.51 -6.90 -29.12
C ASP A 114 -96.49 -6.73 -30.26
N GLY A 115 -96.93 -6.91 -31.51
CA GLY A 115 -96.07 -6.91 -32.70
C GLY A 115 -95.32 -8.21 -32.92
N SER A 116 -95.64 -9.28 -32.17
CA SER A 116 -95.15 -10.63 -32.46
C SER A 116 -95.82 -11.22 -33.71
N PRO A 117 -95.18 -12.19 -34.40
CA PRO A 117 -95.73 -12.75 -35.63
C PRO A 117 -97.14 -13.33 -35.44
N VAL A 118 -98.04 -13.04 -36.38
CA VAL A 118 -99.42 -13.58 -36.40
C VAL A 118 -99.41 -15.11 -36.21
N ALA A 119 -98.49 -15.80 -36.88
CA ALA A 119 -98.32 -17.25 -36.76
C ALA A 119 -97.90 -17.71 -35.35
N TYR A 120 -97.04 -16.95 -34.68
CA TYR A 120 -96.64 -17.23 -33.30
C TYR A 120 -97.82 -17.10 -32.33
N ARG A 121 -98.56 -15.99 -32.45
CA ARG A 121 -99.74 -15.71 -31.59
C ARG A 121 -100.82 -16.77 -31.78
N LEU A 122 -101.12 -17.09 -33.05
CA LEU A 122 -102.07 -18.14 -33.42
C LEU A 122 -101.65 -19.51 -32.87
N ALA A 123 -100.36 -19.89 -32.96
CA ALA A 123 -99.88 -21.18 -32.46
C ALA A 123 -100.04 -21.32 -30.95
N VAL A 124 -99.74 -20.27 -30.16
CA VAL A 124 -99.91 -20.29 -28.70
C VAL A 124 -101.39 -20.44 -28.32
N LEU A 125 -102.29 -19.70 -28.97
CA LEU A 125 -103.72 -19.74 -28.66
C LEU A 125 -104.38 -21.09 -28.99
N LEU A 126 -104.00 -21.74 -30.10
CA LEU A 126 -104.49 -23.09 -30.43
C LEU A 126 -104.07 -24.14 -29.40
N ILE A 127 -102.82 -24.07 -28.93
CA ILE A 127 -102.30 -24.99 -27.91
C ILE A 127 -103.04 -24.79 -26.59
N ARG A 128 -103.37 -23.53 -26.23
CA ARG A 128 -104.15 -23.23 -25.03
C ARG A 128 -105.60 -23.70 -25.14
N LYS A 129 -106.30 -23.43 -26.25
CA LYS A 129 -107.68 -23.88 -26.47
C LYS A 129 -107.84 -25.40 -26.37
N THR A 130 -106.87 -26.15 -26.91
CA THR A 130 -106.92 -27.62 -26.97
C THR A 130 -106.50 -28.32 -25.68
N LEU A 131 -105.48 -27.80 -24.97
CA LEU A 131 -104.94 -28.48 -23.78
C LEU A 131 -105.43 -27.90 -22.45
N TYR A 132 -106.01 -26.70 -22.45
CA TYR A 132 -106.50 -25.97 -21.27
C TYR A 132 -107.90 -25.41 -21.53
N SER A 133 -108.82 -26.26 -21.98
CA SER A 133 -110.20 -25.86 -22.33
C SER A 133 -110.99 -25.29 -21.14
N GLU A 134 -110.70 -25.73 -19.91
CA GLU A 134 -111.31 -25.17 -18.69
C GLU A 134 -110.95 -23.70 -18.44
N ASP A 135 -109.80 -23.24 -18.94
CA ASP A 135 -109.31 -21.87 -18.81
C ASP A 135 -109.69 -21.00 -20.04
N TRP A 136 -110.54 -21.50 -20.95
CA TRP A 136 -110.89 -20.83 -22.22
C TRP A 136 -112.22 -20.08 -22.13
N GLU A 137 -112.23 -18.79 -22.50
CA GLU A 137 -113.45 -17.99 -22.62
C GLU A 137 -113.95 -17.96 -24.08
N GLU A 138 -115.25 -18.18 -24.31
CA GLU A 138 -115.85 -18.17 -25.66
C GLU A 138 -115.60 -16.86 -26.43
N SER A 139 -115.45 -15.72 -25.73
CA SER A 139 -115.12 -14.44 -26.34
C SER A 139 -113.77 -14.39 -27.05
N TRP A 140 -112.84 -15.31 -26.74
CA TRP A 140 -111.52 -15.36 -27.38
C TRP A 140 -111.55 -16.00 -28.78
N ASP A 141 -112.65 -16.67 -29.13
CA ASP A 141 -112.79 -17.32 -30.45
C ASP A 141 -112.80 -16.29 -31.59
N GLU A 142 -113.34 -15.09 -31.37
CA GLU A 142 -113.35 -14.02 -32.38
C GLU A 142 -111.91 -13.56 -32.74
N THR A 143 -111.05 -13.36 -31.74
CA THR A 143 -109.62 -13.06 -31.97
C THR A 143 -108.86 -14.22 -32.59
N LEU A 144 -109.19 -15.46 -32.22
CA LEU A 144 -108.54 -16.65 -32.77
C LEU A 144 -108.90 -16.84 -34.25
N ASP A 145 -110.16 -16.60 -34.61
CA ASP A 145 -110.63 -16.65 -36.00
C ASP A 145 -110.09 -15.47 -36.84
N GLY A 146 -109.98 -14.28 -36.26
CA GLY A 146 -109.30 -13.14 -36.91
C GLY A 146 -107.83 -13.44 -37.26
N LEU A 147 -107.08 -14.04 -36.33
CA LEU A 147 -105.71 -14.48 -36.60
C LEU A 147 -105.63 -15.61 -37.64
N ARG A 148 -106.66 -16.45 -37.77
CA ARG A 148 -106.75 -17.47 -38.84
C ARG A 148 -106.95 -16.81 -40.20
N GLU A 149 -107.81 -15.79 -40.31
CA GLU A 149 -107.99 -15.04 -41.56
C GLU A 149 -106.71 -14.31 -41.97
N ASP A 150 -106.02 -13.68 -41.02
CA ASP A 150 -104.75 -12.99 -41.27
C ASP A 150 -103.65 -13.95 -41.74
N ALA A 151 -103.53 -15.13 -41.10
CA ALA A 151 -102.58 -16.16 -41.50
C ALA A 151 -102.93 -16.76 -42.89
N THR A 152 -104.22 -16.84 -43.23
CA THR A 152 -104.67 -17.29 -44.56
C THR A 152 -104.33 -16.28 -45.64
N THR A 153 -104.45 -14.98 -45.34
CA THR A 153 -104.26 -13.90 -46.32
C THR A 153 -102.79 -13.54 -46.53
N ASN A 154 -102.02 -13.42 -45.45
CA ASN A 154 -100.64 -12.91 -45.48
C ASN A 154 -99.57 -14.01 -45.56
N GLY A 155 -99.98 -15.28 -45.46
CA GLY A 155 -99.09 -16.42 -45.39
C GLY A 155 -98.27 -16.47 -44.09
N VAL A 156 -97.65 -17.60 -43.85
CA VAL A 156 -96.83 -17.86 -42.66
C VAL A 156 -95.42 -18.30 -43.06
N HIS A 157 -94.45 -18.07 -42.18
CA HIS A 157 -93.09 -18.53 -42.42
C HIS A 157 -93.07 -20.07 -42.62
N PRO A 158 -92.27 -20.63 -43.56
CA PRO A 158 -92.25 -22.07 -43.86
C PRO A 158 -92.00 -22.99 -42.66
N VAL A 159 -91.38 -22.47 -41.59
CA VAL A 159 -91.14 -23.20 -40.34
C VAL A 159 -92.44 -23.68 -39.67
N TRP A 160 -93.52 -22.89 -39.77
CA TRP A 160 -94.81 -23.21 -39.14
C TRP A 160 -95.51 -24.37 -39.83
N SER A 161 -95.41 -24.44 -41.16
CA SER A 161 -95.89 -25.58 -41.94
C SER A 161 -95.12 -26.85 -41.59
N LYS A 162 -93.79 -26.78 -41.43
CA LYS A 162 -92.99 -27.92 -40.94
C LYS A 162 -93.31 -28.32 -39.50
N MET A 163 -93.68 -27.38 -38.64
CA MET A 163 -94.15 -27.72 -37.29
C MET A 163 -95.49 -28.47 -37.35
N ALA A 164 -96.41 -28.06 -38.22
CA ALA A 164 -97.72 -28.67 -38.40
C ALA A 164 -97.64 -30.17 -38.75
N GLU A 165 -96.66 -30.58 -39.57
CA GLU A 165 -96.44 -31.98 -39.96
C GLU A 165 -96.19 -32.91 -38.76
N SER A 166 -95.62 -32.37 -37.68
CA SER A 166 -95.18 -33.13 -36.51
C SER A 166 -96.03 -32.90 -35.25
N THR A 167 -96.89 -31.87 -35.25
CA THR A 167 -97.75 -31.55 -34.12
C THR A 167 -99.20 -31.44 -34.55
N PRO A 168 -100.06 -32.43 -34.21
CA PRO A 168 -101.47 -32.43 -34.59
C PRO A 168 -102.22 -31.16 -34.17
N ILE A 169 -101.91 -30.61 -32.99
CA ILE A 169 -102.55 -29.39 -32.46
C ILE A 169 -102.32 -28.18 -33.38
N LEU A 170 -101.22 -28.15 -34.12
CA LEU A 170 -100.84 -27.08 -35.05
C LEU A 170 -101.12 -27.45 -36.51
N ALA A 171 -101.83 -28.54 -36.79
CA ALA A 171 -102.07 -29.05 -38.15
C ALA A 171 -102.67 -27.99 -39.09
N GLN A 172 -103.46 -27.03 -38.58
CA GLN A 172 -104.03 -25.95 -39.39
C GLN A 172 -102.96 -25.08 -40.09
N PHE A 173 -101.74 -25.00 -39.55
CA PHE A 173 -100.65 -24.28 -40.20
C PHE A 173 -100.17 -24.91 -41.51
N ALA A 174 -100.51 -26.17 -41.79
CA ALA A 174 -100.24 -26.80 -43.08
C ALA A 174 -101.13 -26.24 -44.21
N ALA A 175 -102.28 -25.62 -43.88
CA ALA A 175 -103.21 -25.08 -44.86
C ALA A 175 -102.92 -23.61 -45.25
N PHE A 176 -102.07 -22.90 -44.50
CA PHE A 176 -101.73 -21.51 -44.80
C PHE A 176 -100.62 -21.39 -45.86
N PRO A 177 -100.63 -20.37 -46.75
CA PRO A 177 -99.56 -20.13 -47.74
C PRO A 177 -98.19 -19.89 -47.08
N GLN A 178 -97.08 -20.30 -47.73
CA GLN A 178 -95.71 -20.11 -47.20
C GLN A 178 -94.99 -18.89 -47.81
N ASN A 179 -94.29 -18.10 -46.99
CA ASN A 179 -93.50 -16.93 -47.43
C ASN A 179 -92.05 -17.27 -47.86
N GLU A 180 -91.46 -16.53 -48.81
CA GLU A 180 -90.04 -16.65 -49.21
C GLU A 180 -89.08 -16.10 -48.12
N VAL A 181 -87.95 -16.78 -47.85
CA VAL A 181 -86.98 -16.42 -46.79
C VAL A 181 -85.87 -15.52 -47.34
N ALA A 182 -85.64 -14.34 -46.74
CA ALA A 182 -84.60 -13.39 -47.17
C ALA A 182 -83.17 -13.77 -46.69
N GLU A 183 -82.15 -13.59 -47.54
CA GLU A 183 -80.72 -13.81 -47.22
C GLU A 183 -80.12 -12.69 -46.33
N GLN A 184 -79.21 -13.04 -45.41
CA GLN A 184 -78.56 -12.13 -44.44
C GLN A 184 -77.41 -11.31 -45.09
N LYS A 185 -77.36 -9.99 -44.85
CA LYS A 185 -76.25 -9.10 -45.30
C LYS A 185 -75.10 -9.07 -44.29
N ALA A 186 -73.86 -8.94 -44.77
CA ALA A 186 -72.64 -8.88 -43.95
C ALA A 186 -72.55 -7.60 -43.09
N ASP A 187 -72.02 -7.75 -41.87
CA ASP A 187 -71.91 -6.68 -40.85
C ASP A 187 -70.70 -5.76 -41.11
N LYS A 188 -70.89 -4.44 -41.00
CA LYS A 188 -69.79 -3.44 -41.11
C LYS A 188 -69.25 -3.08 -39.73
N PHE A 189 -67.92 -3.02 -39.57
CA PHE A 189 -67.25 -2.66 -38.32
C PHE A 189 -66.41 -1.39 -38.46
N GLU A 190 -66.41 -0.53 -37.44
CA GLU A 190 -65.75 0.77 -37.48
C GLU A 190 -64.26 0.68 -37.10
N VAL A 191 -63.39 1.28 -37.93
CA VAL A 191 -61.92 1.14 -37.86
C VAL A 191 -61.31 1.78 -36.61
N SER A 192 -61.92 2.84 -36.09
CA SER A 192 -61.38 3.62 -34.96
C SER A 192 -61.29 2.82 -33.67
N GLY A 193 -62.22 1.89 -33.42
CA GLY A 193 -62.23 1.02 -32.23
C GLY A 193 -61.19 -0.12 -32.27
N ALA A 194 -60.49 -0.30 -33.40
CA ALA A 194 -59.55 -1.39 -33.63
C ALA A 194 -58.08 -1.05 -33.35
N ARG A 195 -57.73 0.25 -33.24
CA ARG A 195 -56.35 0.71 -33.00
C ARG A 195 -55.94 0.58 -31.53
N ILE A 196 -55.85 -0.67 -31.08
CA ILE A 196 -55.51 -1.04 -29.71
C ILE A 196 -54.22 -1.84 -29.66
N ASP A 197 -53.57 -1.91 -28.48
CA ASP A 197 -52.55 -2.94 -28.25
C ASP A 197 -53.26 -4.28 -28.01
N PRO A 198 -53.04 -5.31 -28.85
CA PRO A 198 -53.65 -6.62 -28.66
C PRO A 198 -53.32 -7.24 -27.29
N LYS A 199 -52.18 -6.93 -26.66
CA LYS A 199 -51.84 -7.43 -25.30
C LYS A 199 -52.67 -6.77 -24.20
N ASN A 200 -53.27 -5.59 -24.43
CA ASN A 200 -54.12 -4.92 -23.47
C ASN A 200 -55.51 -5.57 -23.39
N SER A 201 -55.65 -6.51 -22.47
CA SER A 201 -56.89 -7.27 -22.26
C SER A 201 -58.14 -6.41 -22.03
N LYS A 202 -58.03 -5.21 -21.46
CA LYS A 202 -59.20 -4.33 -21.22
C LYS A 202 -59.71 -3.70 -22.52
N SER A 203 -58.79 -3.18 -23.32
CA SER A 203 -59.10 -2.54 -24.60
C SER A 203 -59.59 -3.59 -25.60
N LEU A 204 -58.94 -4.77 -25.64
CA LEU A 204 -59.40 -5.91 -26.44
C LEU A 204 -60.83 -6.36 -26.08
N VAL A 205 -61.18 -6.41 -24.79
CA VAL A 205 -62.56 -6.74 -24.35
C VAL A 205 -63.58 -5.72 -24.82
N THR A 206 -63.19 -4.45 -24.91
CA THR A 206 -64.06 -3.35 -25.33
C THR A 206 -64.32 -3.43 -26.84
N THR A 207 -63.27 -3.59 -27.65
CA THR A 207 -63.38 -3.80 -29.10
C THR A 207 -64.20 -5.04 -29.45
N LEU A 208 -64.02 -6.16 -28.73
CA LEU A 208 -64.83 -7.37 -28.90
C LEU A 208 -66.31 -7.16 -28.55
N ALA A 209 -66.61 -6.23 -27.62
CA ALA A 209 -67.99 -5.93 -27.23
C ALA A 209 -68.74 -5.09 -28.27
N GLU A 210 -68.04 -4.17 -28.92
CA GLU A 210 -68.59 -3.33 -30.00
C GLU A 210 -68.98 -4.20 -31.20
N PHE A 211 -68.11 -5.14 -31.59
CA PHE A 211 -68.42 -6.06 -32.69
C PHE A 211 -69.53 -7.06 -32.33
N GLU A 212 -69.58 -7.54 -31.07
CA GLU A 212 -70.68 -8.41 -30.61
C GLU A 212 -72.05 -7.73 -30.78
N ALA A 213 -72.15 -6.42 -30.54
CA ALA A 213 -73.42 -5.70 -30.65
C ALA A 213 -73.96 -5.67 -32.09
N ILE A 214 -73.07 -5.63 -33.07
CA ILE A 214 -73.40 -5.45 -34.49
C ILE A 214 -73.58 -6.81 -35.20
N SER A 215 -72.93 -7.88 -34.72
CA SER A 215 -72.88 -9.16 -35.44
C SER A 215 -74.25 -9.82 -35.64
N SER A 216 -74.63 -10.17 -36.87
CA SER A 216 -75.89 -10.85 -37.20
C SER A 216 -75.81 -12.38 -37.09
N ASP A 217 -74.60 -12.95 -36.99
CA ASP A 217 -74.35 -14.39 -36.84
C ASP A 217 -74.32 -14.82 -35.37
N ALA A 218 -75.27 -15.70 -34.99
CA ALA A 218 -75.37 -16.25 -33.65
C ALA A 218 -74.13 -17.06 -33.22
N THR A 219 -73.40 -17.67 -34.16
CA THR A 219 -72.19 -18.45 -33.88
C THR A 219 -71.01 -17.54 -33.53
N VAL A 220 -70.82 -16.46 -34.29
CA VAL A 220 -69.80 -15.43 -34.06
C VAL A 220 -70.08 -14.66 -32.76
N LYS A 221 -71.33 -14.24 -32.52
CA LYS A 221 -71.74 -13.61 -31.23
C LYS A 221 -71.39 -14.46 -30.01
N MET A 222 -71.70 -15.75 -30.05
CA MET A 222 -71.39 -16.66 -28.94
C MET A 222 -69.88 -16.86 -28.75
N ALA A 223 -69.13 -16.92 -29.84
CA ALA A 223 -67.68 -17.01 -29.78
C ALA A 223 -67.07 -15.76 -29.13
N LEU A 224 -67.55 -14.56 -29.49
CA LEU A 224 -67.12 -13.29 -28.89
C LEU A 224 -67.47 -13.19 -27.40
N GLN A 225 -68.67 -13.63 -27.00
CA GLN A 225 -69.05 -13.69 -25.58
C GLN A 225 -68.11 -14.60 -24.79
N LYS A 226 -67.70 -15.74 -25.37
CA LYS A 226 -66.73 -16.65 -24.76
C LYS A 226 -65.35 -16.01 -24.65
N ALA A 227 -64.90 -15.28 -25.67
CA ALA A 227 -63.62 -14.57 -25.67
C ALA A 227 -63.58 -13.49 -24.59
N LYS A 228 -64.63 -12.67 -24.51
CA LYS A 228 -64.80 -11.63 -23.46
C LYS A 228 -64.82 -12.24 -22.06
N ALA A 229 -65.52 -13.36 -21.86
CA ALA A 229 -65.56 -14.04 -20.57
C ALA A 229 -64.19 -14.60 -20.15
N GLN A 230 -63.39 -15.08 -21.12
CA GLN A 230 -62.03 -15.56 -20.86
C GLN A 230 -61.07 -14.42 -20.51
N LEU A 231 -61.11 -13.33 -21.27
CA LEU A 231 -60.27 -12.15 -21.04
C LEU A 231 -60.59 -11.43 -19.72
N LYS A 232 -61.86 -11.43 -19.28
CA LYS A 232 -62.25 -10.93 -17.94
C LYS A 232 -61.87 -11.89 -16.80
N GLY A 233 -61.51 -13.13 -17.10
CA GLY A 233 -61.15 -14.16 -16.13
C GLY A 233 -59.63 -14.27 -15.90
N LYS A 234 -59.23 -14.92 -14.81
CA LYS A 234 -57.80 -15.11 -14.46
C LYS A 234 -57.04 -16.14 -15.34
N ARG A 235 -57.71 -16.80 -16.29
CA ARG A 235 -57.16 -17.95 -17.04
C ARG A 235 -56.59 -17.61 -18.42
N GLY A 236 -56.65 -16.35 -18.83
CA GLY A 236 -56.21 -15.90 -20.16
C GLY A 236 -57.13 -16.36 -21.30
N LEU A 237 -56.92 -15.77 -22.47
CA LEU A 237 -57.61 -16.15 -23.71
C LEU A 237 -57.11 -17.51 -24.20
N ARG A 238 -58.01 -18.36 -24.67
CA ARG A 238 -57.73 -19.64 -25.34
C ARG A 238 -58.49 -19.68 -26.65
N ASP A 239 -58.16 -20.65 -27.50
CA ASP A 239 -58.80 -20.80 -28.80
C ASP A 239 -60.31 -20.92 -28.73
N ILE A 240 -60.94 -20.16 -29.63
CA ILE A 240 -62.37 -20.16 -29.80
C ILE A 240 -62.63 -20.34 -31.30
N SER A 241 -63.03 -21.57 -31.63
CA SER A 241 -63.49 -21.97 -32.95
C SER A 241 -64.52 -20.97 -33.49
N GLY A 242 -64.27 -20.44 -34.70
CA GLY A 242 -65.16 -19.51 -35.40
C GLY A 242 -64.71 -18.05 -35.43
N LEU A 243 -63.59 -17.69 -34.78
CA LEU A 243 -63.03 -16.33 -34.80
C LEU A 243 -61.65 -16.23 -35.46
N GLU A 244 -61.13 -17.34 -35.98
CA GLU A 244 -59.75 -17.43 -36.48
C GLU A 244 -59.62 -16.99 -37.95
N SER A 245 -60.71 -17.07 -38.72
CA SER A 245 -60.73 -16.84 -40.16
C SER A 245 -61.93 -15.98 -40.59
N LEU A 246 -62.19 -14.90 -39.86
CA LEU A 246 -63.23 -13.93 -40.24
C LEU A 246 -62.79 -13.13 -41.48
N GLU A 247 -63.72 -12.91 -42.41
CA GLU A 247 -63.51 -12.18 -43.67
C GLU A 247 -64.01 -10.72 -43.60
N GLY A 248 -63.52 -9.86 -44.49
CA GLY A 248 -63.92 -8.45 -44.55
C GLY A 248 -63.46 -7.64 -43.33
N ASP A 249 -64.26 -6.67 -42.87
CA ASP A 249 -63.93 -5.84 -41.70
C ASP A 249 -63.86 -6.64 -40.38
N ALA A 250 -64.46 -7.83 -40.34
CA ALA A 250 -64.42 -8.74 -39.20
C ALA A 250 -63.04 -9.39 -38.98
N SER A 251 -62.19 -9.42 -40.02
CA SER A 251 -60.82 -9.95 -39.97
C SER A 251 -59.93 -9.24 -38.93
N ILE A 252 -60.26 -8.00 -38.55
CA ILE A 252 -59.62 -7.26 -37.45
C ILE A 252 -59.60 -8.10 -36.17
N ILE A 253 -60.70 -8.76 -35.84
CA ILE A 253 -60.80 -9.58 -34.63
C ILE A 253 -59.88 -10.78 -34.71
N SER A 254 -59.81 -11.43 -35.87
CA SER A 254 -58.87 -12.53 -36.11
C SER A 254 -57.43 -12.05 -35.85
N VAL A 255 -57.04 -10.90 -36.41
CA VAL A 255 -55.70 -10.30 -36.22
C VAL A 255 -55.42 -10.00 -34.74
N LEU A 256 -56.32 -9.29 -34.06
CA LEU A 256 -56.15 -8.93 -32.64
C LEU A 256 -56.00 -10.16 -31.75
N LEU A 257 -56.79 -11.22 -31.99
CA LEU A 257 -56.73 -12.44 -31.20
C LEU A 257 -55.44 -13.24 -31.48
N GLN A 258 -55.02 -13.37 -32.75
CA GLN A 258 -53.78 -14.07 -33.10
C GLN A 258 -52.55 -13.36 -32.51
N ILE A 259 -52.49 -12.03 -32.57
CA ILE A 259 -51.39 -11.25 -31.97
C ILE A 259 -51.42 -11.36 -30.44
N ASN A 260 -52.59 -11.32 -29.79
CA ASN A 260 -52.69 -11.53 -28.34
C ASN A 260 -52.22 -12.93 -27.90
N LEU A 261 -52.53 -13.96 -28.70
CA LEU A 261 -52.15 -15.35 -28.43
C LEU A 261 -50.69 -15.68 -28.81
N GLY A 262 -49.96 -14.74 -29.44
CA GLY A 262 -48.58 -14.95 -29.88
C GLY A 262 -48.47 -15.96 -31.03
N ARG A 263 -49.45 -15.98 -31.93
CA ARG A 263 -49.53 -16.89 -33.09
C ARG A 263 -49.26 -16.14 -34.39
N ASP A 264 -48.99 -16.90 -35.45
CA ASP A 264 -48.84 -16.33 -36.78
C ASP A 264 -50.15 -15.72 -37.27
N ALA A 265 -50.16 -14.39 -37.42
CA ALA A 265 -51.28 -13.62 -37.92
C ALA A 265 -51.18 -13.36 -39.44
N SER A 266 -50.21 -13.95 -40.16
CA SER A 266 -49.91 -13.63 -41.56
C SER A 266 -51.12 -13.81 -42.50
N GLU A 267 -51.90 -14.89 -42.35
CA GLU A 267 -53.11 -15.11 -43.14
C GLU A 267 -54.22 -14.11 -42.79
N SER A 268 -54.45 -13.85 -41.51
CA SER A 268 -55.44 -12.87 -41.05
C SER A 268 -55.08 -11.44 -41.44
N LEU A 269 -53.79 -11.09 -41.46
CA LEU A 269 -53.27 -9.79 -41.90
C LEU A 269 -53.42 -9.62 -43.41
N LYS A 270 -53.20 -10.67 -44.22
CA LYS A 270 -53.49 -10.66 -45.66
C LYS A 270 -54.97 -10.43 -45.93
N GLU A 271 -55.85 -11.05 -45.14
CA GLU A 271 -57.29 -10.85 -45.27
C GLU A 271 -57.70 -9.43 -44.87
N LEU A 272 -57.16 -8.93 -43.75
CA LEU A 272 -57.37 -7.55 -43.32
C LEU A 272 -56.84 -6.53 -44.34
N ALA A 273 -55.75 -6.83 -45.04
CA ALA A 273 -55.21 -5.93 -46.06
C ALA A 273 -56.17 -5.70 -47.24
N LYS A 274 -57.06 -6.66 -47.53
CA LYS A 274 -58.06 -6.53 -48.60
C LYS A 274 -59.12 -5.47 -48.29
N SER A 275 -59.48 -5.30 -47.02
CA SER A 275 -60.46 -4.30 -46.57
C SER A 275 -59.77 -3.03 -46.04
N GLN A 276 -58.67 -3.16 -45.30
CA GLN A 276 -57.99 -2.11 -44.54
C GLN A 276 -56.46 -2.26 -44.57
N SER A 277 -55.86 -2.07 -45.75
CA SER A 277 -54.39 -2.13 -45.97
C SER A 277 -53.57 -1.34 -44.95
N LYS A 278 -53.96 -0.10 -44.61
CA LYS A 278 -53.19 0.73 -43.65
C LYS A 278 -53.11 0.13 -42.25
N LEU A 279 -54.22 -0.42 -41.74
CA LEU A 279 -54.27 -1.01 -40.40
C LEU A 279 -53.52 -2.34 -40.37
N ALA A 280 -53.59 -3.13 -41.45
CA ALA A 280 -52.80 -4.33 -41.60
C ALA A 280 -51.29 -4.04 -41.58
N ASP A 281 -50.83 -2.97 -42.23
CA ASP A 281 -49.43 -2.54 -42.20
C ASP A 281 -49.00 -2.12 -40.79
N GLU A 282 -49.85 -1.36 -40.06
CA GLU A 282 -49.59 -0.95 -38.67
C GLU A 282 -49.44 -2.16 -37.72
N PHE A 283 -50.29 -3.18 -37.84
CA PHE A 283 -50.16 -4.40 -37.05
C PHE A 283 -48.97 -5.28 -37.48
N THR A 284 -48.65 -5.31 -38.78
CA THR A 284 -47.48 -6.03 -39.30
C THR A 284 -46.19 -5.43 -38.72
N ASP A 285 -46.09 -4.11 -38.66
CA ASP A 285 -44.95 -3.43 -38.04
C ASP A 285 -44.85 -3.73 -36.53
N LEU A 286 -45.97 -3.71 -35.79
CA LEU A 286 -45.98 -4.08 -34.37
C LEU A 286 -45.49 -5.53 -34.13
N VAL A 287 -45.91 -6.48 -34.98
CA VAL A 287 -45.47 -7.88 -34.88
C VAL A 287 -43.98 -7.99 -35.15
N ASN A 288 -43.47 -7.35 -36.21
CA ASN A 288 -42.05 -7.35 -36.55
C ASN A 288 -41.20 -6.77 -35.41
N LEU A 289 -41.61 -5.63 -34.83
CA LEU A 289 -40.91 -4.99 -33.70
C LEU A 289 -40.83 -5.92 -32.49
N ARG A 290 -41.92 -6.64 -32.17
CA ARG A 290 -41.97 -7.62 -31.07
C ARG A 290 -41.11 -8.85 -31.30
N GLU A 291 -40.85 -9.20 -32.55
CA GLU A 291 -39.97 -10.31 -32.94
C GLU A 291 -38.50 -9.89 -33.05
N GLY A 292 -38.15 -8.63 -32.75
CA GLY A 292 -36.77 -8.15 -32.82
C GLY A 292 -36.37 -7.53 -34.16
N LYS A 293 -37.32 -7.30 -35.08
CA LYS A 293 -37.04 -6.84 -36.45
C LYS A 293 -37.70 -5.49 -36.72
N ALA A 294 -36.91 -4.43 -36.88
CA ALA A 294 -37.39 -3.14 -37.35
C ALA A 294 -37.11 -2.99 -38.85
N SER A 295 -38.14 -2.78 -39.68
CA SER A 295 -37.94 -2.45 -41.10
C SER A 295 -37.56 -0.99 -41.32
N ASP A 296 -38.08 -0.09 -40.48
CA ASP A 296 -37.79 1.36 -40.49
C ASP A 296 -37.93 1.88 -39.04
N TRP A 297 -36.83 1.78 -38.28
CA TRP A 297 -36.81 2.08 -36.85
C TRP A 297 -37.11 3.56 -36.56
N ASP A 298 -36.56 4.49 -37.35
CA ASP A 298 -36.76 5.93 -37.20
C ASP A 298 -38.24 6.30 -37.37
N LYS A 299 -38.93 5.70 -38.35
CA LYS A 299 -40.36 5.93 -38.56
C LYS A 299 -41.23 5.40 -37.43
N SER A 300 -40.84 4.30 -36.80
CA SER A 300 -41.61 3.69 -35.72
C SER A 300 -41.36 4.34 -34.35
N ARG A 301 -40.18 4.90 -34.09
CA ARG A 301 -39.92 5.69 -32.86
C ARG A 301 -40.60 7.06 -32.88
N SER A 302 -40.71 7.70 -34.06
CA SER A 302 -41.16 9.08 -34.25
C SER A 302 -42.66 9.25 -34.56
N LEU A 303 -43.47 8.22 -34.31
CA LEU A 303 -44.92 8.29 -34.55
C LEU A 303 -45.55 9.46 -33.76
N SER A 304 -46.64 10.07 -34.24
CA SER A 304 -47.33 11.16 -33.52
C SER A 304 -48.72 10.76 -33.02
N GLY A 305 -49.12 9.50 -33.22
CA GLY A 305 -50.40 8.98 -32.74
C GLY A 305 -50.39 8.69 -31.25
N ASP A 306 -51.42 9.17 -30.54
CA ASP A 306 -51.67 8.89 -29.11
C ASP A 306 -52.54 7.64 -28.90
N ASP A 307 -52.92 6.95 -29.97
CA ASP A 307 -53.66 5.69 -29.87
C ASP A 307 -52.79 4.55 -29.31
N GLU A 308 -53.43 3.57 -28.68
CA GLU A 308 -52.75 2.47 -28.01
C GLU A 308 -51.83 1.65 -28.95
N LEU A 309 -52.20 1.53 -30.22
CA LEU A 309 -51.39 0.82 -31.23
C LEU A 309 -50.12 1.61 -31.57
N SER A 310 -50.24 2.93 -31.80
CA SER A 310 -49.09 3.83 -32.02
C SER A 310 -48.13 3.86 -30.83
N LEU A 311 -48.65 3.96 -29.60
CA LEU A 311 -47.84 3.92 -28.37
C LEU A 311 -47.12 2.57 -28.18
N ALA A 312 -47.80 1.46 -28.48
CA ALA A 312 -47.18 0.13 -28.41
C ALA A 312 -46.03 -0.01 -29.41
N ARG A 313 -46.19 0.49 -30.65
CA ARG A 313 -45.12 0.50 -31.66
C ARG A 313 -43.93 1.35 -31.26
N LYS A 314 -44.15 2.57 -30.75
CA LYS A 314 -43.07 3.42 -30.21
C LYS A 314 -42.28 2.72 -29.11
N LYS A 315 -43.00 2.12 -28.16
CA LYS A 315 -42.40 1.44 -27.02
C LYS A 315 -41.54 0.25 -27.45
N GLU A 316 -42.05 -0.58 -28.35
CA GLU A 316 -41.29 -1.73 -28.86
C GLU A 316 -40.12 -1.29 -29.78
N ALA A 317 -40.24 -0.18 -30.51
CA ALA A 317 -39.14 0.39 -31.27
C ALA A 317 -38.00 0.88 -30.37
N TRP A 318 -38.30 1.58 -29.26
CA TRP A 318 -37.29 1.98 -28.27
C TRP A 318 -36.69 0.79 -27.51
N ASN A 319 -37.41 -0.33 -27.35
CA ASN A 319 -36.86 -1.55 -26.74
C ASN A 319 -35.73 -2.20 -27.56
N LEU A 320 -35.70 -2.02 -28.87
CA LEU A 320 -34.70 -2.65 -29.74
C LEU A 320 -33.32 -1.96 -29.66
N MET A 321 -33.28 -0.66 -29.32
CA MET A 321 -32.07 0.17 -29.17
C MET A 321 -30.94 -0.14 -30.20
N PRO A 322 -31.18 0.02 -31.51
CA PRO A 322 -30.12 -0.18 -32.51
C PRO A 322 -28.99 0.85 -32.32
N GLN A 323 -27.78 0.55 -32.81
CA GLN A 323 -26.63 1.48 -32.70
C GLN A 323 -26.90 2.88 -33.29
N GLU A 324 -27.81 2.97 -34.25
CA GLU A 324 -28.30 4.21 -34.85
C GLU A 324 -28.90 5.18 -33.81
N ALA A 325 -29.42 4.66 -32.69
CA ALA A 325 -29.99 5.46 -31.59
C ALA A 325 -28.97 6.34 -30.86
N SER A 326 -27.69 5.94 -30.81
CA SER A 326 -26.60 6.73 -30.20
C SER A 326 -26.31 8.06 -30.91
N LYS A 327 -26.83 8.23 -32.14
CA LYS A 327 -26.63 9.42 -32.96
C LYS A 327 -27.74 10.46 -32.83
N LEU A 328 -28.79 10.17 -32.07
CA LEU A 328 -29.93 11.07 -31.88
C LEU A 328 -29.60 12.29 -31.01
N SER A 329 -30.48 13.30 -31.08
CA SER A 329 -30.39 14.49 -30.24
C SER A 329 -30.77 14.22 -28.78
N SER A 330 -30.38 15.12 -27.87
CA SER A 330 -30.68 15.00 -26.43
C SER A 330 -32.19 14.96 -26.13
N ASP A 331 -32.98 15.76 -26.84
CA ASP A 331 -34.44 15.77 -26.73
C ASP A 331 -35.07 14.46 -27.21
N GLU A 332 -34.60 13.91 -28.33
CA GLU A 332 -35.10 12.64 -28.86
C GLU A 332 -34.75 11.45 -27.96
N ILE A 333 -33.56 11.46 -27.34
CA ILE A 333 -33.16 10.43 -26.38
C ILE A 333 -33.97 10.55 -25.08
N GLN A 334 -34.31 11.77 -24.66
CA GLN A 334 -35.17 12.00 -23.49
C GLN A 334 -36.56 11.37 -23.69
N GLU A 335 -37.15 11.45 -24.88
CA GLU A 335 -38.37 10.73 -25.21
C GLU A 335 -38.18 9.20 -25.07
N GLY A 336 -37.05 8.67 -25.52
CA GLY A 336 -36.71 7.25 -25.35
C GLY A 336 -36.60 6.81 -23.89
N ILE A 337 -36.06 7.68 -23.02
CA ILE A 337 -35.95 7.43 -21.56
C ILE A 337 -37.35 7.26 -20.95
N GLU A 338 -38.37 8.00 -21.41
CA GLU A 338 -39.74 7.87 -20.90
C GLU A 338 -40.39 6.51 -21.22
N PHE A 339 -40.00 5.87 -22.34
CA PHE A 339 -40.53 4.57 -22.76
C PHE A 339 -39.71 3.37 -22.26
N SER A 340 -38.55 3.61 -21.67
CA SER A 340 -37.66 2.58 -21.12
C SER A 340 -38.32 1.78 -19.98
N THR A 341 -38.18 0.45 -20.04
CA THR A 341 -38.80 -0.47 -19.08
C THR A 341 -37.80 -1.06 -18.09
N THR A 342 -36.53 -1.15 -18.46
CA THR A 342 -35.47 -1.76 -17.65
C THR A 342 -34.47 -0.71 -17.16
N SER A 343 -33.91 -0.89 -15.95
CA SER A 343 -32.90 0.02 -15.39
C SER A 343 -31.69 0.18 -16.32
N GLN A 344 -31.18 -0.93 -16.84
CA GLN A 344 -30.04 -0.97 -17.77
C GLN A 344 -30.31 -0.23 -19.09
N GLN A 345 -31.56 -0.22 -19.58
CA GLN A 345 -31.94 0.55 -20.76
C GLN A 345 -31.96 2.05 -20.49
N ARG A 346 -32.47 2.48 -19.33
CA ARG A 346 -32.40 3.90 -18.92
C ARG A 346 -30.98 4.39 -18.86
N GLU A 347 -30.12 3.57 -18.28
CA GLU A 347 -28.73 3.92 -18.06
C GLU A 347 -27.97 4.10 -19.38
N ALA A 348 -28.12 3.16 -20.31
CA ALA A 348 -27.55 3.28 -21.66
C ALA A 348 -28.06 4.54 -22.39
N LEU A 349 -29.36 4.83 -22.29
CA LEU A 349 -29.94 6.04 -22.86
C LEU A 349 -29.47 7.31 -22.15
N THR A 350 -29.23 7.31 -20.84
CA THR A 350 -28.66 8.47 -20.13
C THR A 350 -27.21 8.73 -20.52
N TRP A 351 -26.40 7.70 -20.74
CA TRP A 351 -25.05 7.85 -21.27
C TRP A 351 -25.05 8.39 -22.71
N TRP A 352 -25.96 7.91 -23.56
CA TRP A 352 -26.12 8.47 -24.91
C TRP A 352 -26.66 9.89 -24.89
N LYS A 353 -27.54 10.24 -23.94
CA LYS A 353 -28.01 11.61 -23.74
C LYS A 353 -26.87 12.53 -23.32
N LEU A 354 -25.98 12.07 -22.45
CA LEU A 354 -24.79 12.83 -22.08
C LEU A 354 -23.89 13.05 -23.30
N ALA A 355 -23.64 12.01 -24.10
CA ALA A 355 -22.87 12.11 -25.33
C ALA A 355 -23.52 13.02 -26.39
N SER A 356 -24.86 13.08 -26.48
CA SER A 356 -25.55 13.99 -27.39
C SER A 356 -25.54 15.43 -26.90
N LEU A 357 -25.70 15.67 -25.59
CA LEU A 357 -25.60 17.01 -25.00
C LEU A 357 -24.22 17.64 -25.22
N VAL A 358 -23.16 16.84 -25.12
CA VAL A 358 -21.79 17.30 -25.43
C VAL A 358 -21.64 17.63 -26.93
N ARG A 359 -22.19 16.79 -27.82
CA ARG A 359 -22.20 17.05 -29.28
C ARG A 359 -23.02 18.29 -29.66
N GLU A 360 -24.04 18.61 -28.87
CA GLU A 360 -24.91 19.77 -29.03
C GLU A 360 -24.35 21.06 -28.39
N ASP A 361 -23.10 21.03 -27.90
CA ASP A 361 -22.41 22.17 -27.29
C ASP A 361 -23.13 22.71 -26.04
N SER A 362 -23.89 21.86 -25.35
CA SER A 362 -24.67 22.18 -24.14
C SER A 362 -23.96 21.70 -22.87
N ALA A 363 -22.74 22.22 -22.64
CA ALA A 363 -21.84 21.78 -21.58
C ALA A 363 -22.45 21.84 -20.17
N ASP A 364 -23.14 22.93 -19.82
CA ASP A 364 -23.73 23.11 -18.48
C ASP A 364 -24.75 22.00 -18.14
N LEU A 365 -25.62 21.67 -19.08
CA LEU A 365 -26.65 20.62 -18.91
C LEU A 365 -26.03 19.22 -18.89
N ALA A 366 -24.98 18.99 -19.68
CA ALA A 366 -24.22 17.75 -19.66
C ALA A 366 -23.52 17.54 -18.32
N LEU A 367 -23.00 18.62 -17.72
CA LEU A 367 -22.30 18.60 -16.44
C LEU A 367 -23.25 18.40 -15.25
N GLU A 368 -24.41 19.05 -15.25
CA GLU A 368 -25.49 18.78 -14.28
C GLU A 368 -25.95 17.31 -14.36
N LEU A 369 -26.08 16.76 -15.57
CA LEU A 369 -26.42 15.36 -15.75
C LEU A 369 -25.30 14.45 -15.22
N LEU A 370 -24.04 14.71 -15.57
CA LEU A 370 -22.89 13.91 -15.12
C LEU A 370 -22.80 13.85 -13.59
N THR A 371 -22.90 15.00 -12.93
CA THR A 371 -22.78 15.12 -11.47
C THR A 371 -23.92 14.44 -10.71
N SER A 372 -25.07 14.24 -11.36
CA SER A 372 -26.20 13.48 -10.81
C SER A 372 -26.01 11.95 -10.90
N LEU A 373 -25.03 11.48 -11.67
CA LEU A 373 -24.76 10.06 -11.90
C LEU A 373 -23.64 9.53 -10.99
N THR A 374 -23.68 8.22 -10.75
CA THR A 374 -22.63 7.45 -10.05
C THR A 374 -22.08 6.39 -10.99
N VAL A 375 -20.76 6.19 -11.00
CA VAL A 375 -20.10 5.25 -11.92
C VAL A 375 -20.17 3.82 -11.36
N GLU A 376 -20.51 2.84 -12.19
CA GLU A 376 -20.41 1.42 -11.84
C GLU A 376 -18.95 0.97 -11.78
N SER A 377 -18.65 -0.11 -11.04
CA SER A 377 -17.27 -0.57 -10.87
C SER A 377 -16.59 -0.94 -12.19
N ASP A 378 -17.35 -1.51 -13.14
CA ASP A 378 -16.92 -2.02 -14.44
C ASP A 378 -17.31 -1.09 -15.60
N ALA A 379 -17.43 0.22 -15.32
CA ALA A 379 -17.75 1.21 -16.33
C ALA A 379 -16.75 1.18 -17.50
N ASP A 380 -17.28 1.28 -18.72
CA ASP A 380 -16.48 1.32 -19.95
C ASP A 380 -15.81 2.69 -20.10
N MET A 381 -14.55 2.74 -19.67
CA MET A 381 -13.74 3.96 -19.66
C MET A 381 -13.44 4.47 -21.09
N ALA A 382 -13.55 3.62 -22.12
CA ALA A 382 -13.43 4.05 -23.51
C ALA A 382 -14.58 4.97 -23.95
N ILE A 383 -15.75 4.85 -23.30
CA ILE A 383 -16.91 5.72 -23.52
C ILE A 383 -16.87 6.92 -22.56
N LEU A 384 -16.51 6.70 -21.30
CA LEU A 384 -16.56 7.72 -20.26
C LEU A 384 -15.46 8.78 -20.40
N LEU A 385 -14.20 8.37 -20.63
CA LEU A 385 -13.05 9.28 -20.64
C LEU A 385 -13.15 10.38 -21.70
N PRO A 386 -13.55 10.11 -22.97
CA PRO A 386 -13.72 11.16 -23.96
C PRO A 386 -14.73 12.24 -23.53
N LEU A 387 -15.83 11.83 -22.91
CA LEU A 387 -16.90 12.74 -22.45
C LEU A 387 -16.41 13.61 -21.28
N VAL A 388 -15.68 13.01 -20.34
CA VAL A 388 -15.08 13.72 -19.21
C VAL A 388 -14.04 14.74 -19.69
N LYS A 389 -13.23 14.39 -20.70
CA LYS A 389 -12.24 15.29 -21.30
C LYS A 389 -12.89 16.49 -22.00
N GLU A 390 -13.98 16.28 -22.73
CA GLU A 390 -14.71 17.37 -23.40
C GLU A 390 -15.39 18.32 -22.40
N LEU A 391 -15.79 17.84 -21.22
CA LEU A 391 -16.43 18.62 -20.16
C LEU A 391 -15.45 19.38 -19.24
N GLY A 392 -14.18 18.99 -19.22
CA GLY A 392 -13.10 19.71 -18.52
C GLY A 392 -13.03 19.49 -17.00
N GLU A 393 -12.50 20.49 -16.28
CA GLU A 393 -12.08 20.39 -14.86
C GLU A 393 -13.18 19.94 -13.89
N ASP A 394 -14.41 20.43 -14.03
CA ASP A 394 -15.51 20.05 -13.13
C ASP A 394 -15.88 18.56 -13.29
N ALA A 395 -15.73 18.01 -14.51
CA ALA A 395 -15.91 16.58 -14.76
C ALA A 395 -14.73 15.74 -14.22
N PHE A 396 -13.50 16.27 -14.22
CA PHE A 396 -12.37 15.65 -13.54
C PHE A 396 -12.60 15.55 -12.03
N GLY A 397 -13.11 16.61 -11.40
CA GLY A 397 -13.47 16.62 -9.98
C GLY A 397 -14.57 15.61 -9.64
N TRP A 398 -15.57 15.44 -10.50
CA TRP A 398 -16.56 14.36 -10.35
C TRP A 398 -15.91 12.98 -10.46
N LEU A 399 -15.07 12.71 -11.46
CA LEU A 399 -14.43 11.41 -11.64
C LEU A 399 -13.50 11.08 -10.45
N GLU A 400 -12.82 12.08 -9.90
CA GLU A 400 -11.99 11.93 -8.68
C GLU A 400 -12.82 11.43 -7.49
N SER A 401 -14.05 11.93 -7.33
CA SER A 401 -14.96 11.48 -6.27
C SER A 401 -15.41 10.01 -6.40
N GLN A 402 -15.32 9.45 -7.61
CA GLN A 402 -15.77 8.09 -7.92
C GLN A 402 -14.64 7.04 -7.87
N ILE A 403 -13.37 7.46 -7.74
CA ILE A 403 -12.18 6.57 -7.76
C ILE A 403 -12.31 5.37 -6.82
N MET A 404 -12.94 5.53 -5.66
CA MET A 404 -13.06 4.46 -4.66
C MET A 404 -13.94 3.28 -5.13
N ILE A 405 -14.79 3.49 -6.14
CA ILE A 405 -15.78 2.53 -6.65
C ILE A 405 -15.26 1.74 -7.85
N LEU A 406 -14.35 2.33 -8.64
CA LEU A 406 -13.83 1.79 -9.89
C LEU A 406 -13.05 0.47 -9.72
N SER A 407 -13.09 -0.40 -10.74
CA SER A 407 -12.30 -1.63 -10.82
C SER A 407 -10.82 -1.36 -11.11
N GLU A 408 -9.98 -2.40 -10.96
CA GLU A 408 -8.54 -2.30 -11.24
C GLU A 408 -8.26 -1.97 -12.72
N GLU A 409 -9.06 -2.51 -13.64
CA GLU A 409 -8.95 -2.21 -15.07
C GLU A 409 -9.28 -0.75 -15.36
N ALA A 410 -10.40 -0.24 -14.84
CA ALA A 410 -10.82 1.15 -15.03
C ALA A 410 -9.79 2.14 -14.44
N LEU A 411 -9.24 1.84 -13.27
CA LEU A 411 -8.16 2.63 -12.66
C LEU A 411 -6.88 2.59 -13.50
N SER A 412 -6.55 1.45 -14.10
CA SER A 412 -5.36 1.32 -14.96
C SER A 412 -5.47 2.19 -16.23
N GLU A 413 -6.67 2.31 -16.82
CA GLU A 413 -6.91 3.17 -17.98
C GLU A 413 -6.78 4.66 -17.62
N ILE A 414 -7.27 5.07 -16.44
CA ILE A 414 -7.09 6.45 -15.93
C ILE A 414 -5.59 6.78 -15.79
N ILE A 415 -4.82 5.88 -15.20
CA ILE A 415 -3.40 6.12 -14.88
C ILE A 415 -2.56 6.32 -16.16
N ILE A 416 -2.88 5.61 -17.24
CA ILE A 416 -2.13 5.66 -18.51
C ILE A 416 -2.51 6.86 -19.38
N ASP A 417 -3.67 7.49 -19.13
CA ASP A 417 -4.16 8.60 -19.94
C ASP A 417 -3.51 9.95 -19.59
N PHE A 418 -2.57 10.41 -20.43
CA PHE A 418 -1.81 11.65 -20.21
C PHE A 418 -2.60 12.95 -20.41
N GLU A 419 -3.80 12.89 -20.98
CA GLU A 419 -4.66 14.07 -21.14
C GLU A 419 -5.43 14.41 -19.85
N LEU A 420 -5.51 13.46 -18.91
CA LEU A 420 -6.11 13.68 -17.60
C LEU A 420 -5.16 14.42 -16.67
N GLY A 421 -5.71 15.25 -15.79
CA GLY A 421 -4.94 15.97 -14.76
C GLY A 421 -4.16 15.01 -13.86
N ASN A 422 -2.91 15.38 -13.52
CA ASN A 422 -2.02 14.55 -12.70
C ASN A 422 -2.62 14.18 -11.33
N ASN A 423 -3.46 15.05 -10.75
CA ASN A 423 -4.11 14.79 -9.46
C ASN A 423 -5.05 13.56 -9.52
N LEU A 424 -5.89 13.50 -10.56
CA LEU A 424 -6.81 12.38 -10.79
C LEU A 424 -6.04 11.07 -11.01
N ARG A 425 -5.03 11.12 -11.90
CA ARG A 425 -4.16 9.97 -12.20
C ARG A 425 -3.45 9.46 -10.96
N PHE A 426 -2.95 10.37 -10.13
CA PHE A 426 -2.27 10.06 -8.88
C PHE A 426 -3.21 9.46 -7.83
N ALA A 427 -4.44 9.97 -7.70
CA ALA A 427 -5.46 9.39 -6.84
C ALA A 427 -5.85 7.97 -7.29
N ALA A 428 -5.96 7.74 -8.60
CA ALA A 428 -6.21 6.41 -9.17
C ALA A 428 -5.03 5.45 -8.90
N ALA A 429 -3.79 5.89 -9.09
CA ALA A 429 -2.58 5.11 -8.79
C ALA A 429 -2.50 4.71 -7.32
N ARG A 430 -2.82 5.63 -6.39
CA ARG A 430 -2.90 5.30 -4.95
C ARG A 430 -3.92 4.22 -4.67
N ARG A 431 -5.12 4.33 -5.23
CA ARG A 431 -6.18 3.35 -5.04
C ARG A 431 -5.78 1.97 -5.56
N LEU A 432 -5.20 1.93 -6.76
CA LEU A 432 -4.74 0.71 -7.42
C LEU A 432 -3.60 0.02 -6.63
N HIS A 433 -2.68 0.81 -6.07
CA HIS A 433 -1.67 0.29 -5.17
C HIS A 433 -2.28 -0.26 -3.87
N ASP A 434 -3.18 0.50 -3.24
CA ASP A 434 -3.77 0.14 -1.95
C ASP A 434 -4.71 -1.09 -2.04
N THR A 435 -5.18 -1.48 -3.25
CA THR A 435 -5.86 -2.79 -3.47
C THR A 435 -4.91 -3.96 -3.66
N GLY A 436 -3.61 -3.72 -3.85
CA GLY A 436 -2.61 -4.75 -4.15
C GLY A 436 -2.62 -5.20 -5.62
N ALA A 437 -3.14 -4.38 -6.53
CA ALA A 437 -3.18 -4.69 -7.95
C ALA A 437 -1.77 -4.64 -8.57
N SER A 438 -1.52 -5.51 -9.56
CA SER A 438 -0.27 -5.54 -10.33
C SER A 438 -0.35 -4.82 -11.67
N LEU A 439 -1.54 -4.38 -12.09
CA LEU A 439 -1.73 -3.61 -13.32
C LEU A 439 -1.14 -2.20 -13.19
N GLY A 440 -0.64 -1.62 -14.28
CA GLY A 440 -0.22 -0.21 -14.30
C GLY A 440 0.94 0.15 -13.36
N LEU A 441 1.79 -0.81 -12.99
CA LEU A 441 2.94 -0.60 -12.09
C LEU A 441 3.89 0.51 -12.58
N ASP A 442 4.33 0.47 -13.84
CA ASP A 442 5.28 1.46 -14.39
C ASP A 442 4.73 2.89 -14.33
N ALA A 443 3.47 3.06 -14.72
CA ALA A 443 2.80 4.34 -14.68
C ALA A 443 2.54 4.81 -13.24
N SER A 444 2.30 3.88 -12.31
CA SER A 444 2.21 4.19 -10.87
C SER A 444 3.56 4.64 -10.30
N ILE A 445 4.67 4.01 -10.70
CA ILE A 445 6.03 4.41 -10.30
C ILE A 445 6.35 5.83 -10.81
N ASP A 446 6.02 6.15 -12.06
CA ASP A 446 6.17 7.50 -12.61
C ASP A 446 5.34 8.54 -11.83
N LEU A 447 4.05 8.27 -11.60
CA LEU A 447 3.17 9.16 -10.86
C LEU A 447 3.59 9.34 -9.39
N PHE A 448 3.98 8.28 -8.70
CA PHE A 448 4.48 8.36 -7.33
C PHE A 448 5.82 9.10 -7.26
N SER A 449 6.68 9.00 -8.29
CA SER A 449 7.91 9.79 -8.40
C SER A 449 7.60 11.28 -8.55
N ARG A 450 6.67 11.64 -9.45
CA ARG A 450 6.21 13.04 -9.64
C ARG A 450 5.59 13.63 -8.38
N GLY A 451 4.75 12.85 -7.70
CA GLY A 451 4.06 13.27 -6.48
C GLY A 451 4.87 13.12 -5.19
N LEU A 452 6.13 12.66 -5.27
CA LEU A 452 7.00 12.36 -4.11
C LEU A 452 6.32 11.48 -3.05
N ASP A 453 5.53 10.48 -3.47
CA ASP A 453 4.94 9.47 -2.57
C ASP A 453 5.96 8.37 -2.27
N LEU A 454 7.01 8.76 -1.53
CA LEU A 454 8.18 7.92 -1.25
C LEU A 454 7.83 6.64 -0.49
N THR A 455 6.74 6.64 0.29
CA THR A 455 6.29 5.47 1.05
C THR A 455 5.75 4.40 0.10
N ARG A 456 4.85 4.77 -0.80
CA ARG A 456 4.32 3.82 -1.80
C ARG A 456 5.39 3.42 -2.81
N LEU A 457 6.29 4.32 -3.19
CA LEU A 457 7.45 3.94 -4.02
C LEU A 457 8.30 2.87 -3.34
N ALA A 458 8.59 3.00 -2.03
CA ALA A 458 9.32 1.98 -1.30
C ALA A 458 8.55 0.63 -1.29
N GLU A 459 7.24 0.66 -1.05
CA GLU A 459 6.37 -0.52 -1.09
C GLU A 459 6.36 -1.22 -2.46
N VAL A 460 6.39 -0.47 -3.55
CA VAL A 460 6.45 -1.03 -4.91
C VAL A 460 7.84 -1.54 -5.25
N LEU A 461 8.89 -0.73 -5.01
CA LEU A 461 10.24 -0.96 -5.52
C LEU A 461 11.05 -1.95 -4.68
N PHE A 462 10.85 -1.98 -3.36
CA PHE A 462 11.59 -2.87 -2.46
C PHE A 462 10.92 -4.23 -2.26
N ALA A 463 9.69 -4.41 -2.77
CA ALA A 463 9.00 -5.70 -2.75
C ALA A 463 9.66 -6.76 -3.68
N ASP A 464 10.33 -6.33 -4.75
CA ASP A 464 11.02 -7.20 -5.69
C ASP A 464 12.39 -6.59 -6.08
N GLU A 465 13.44 -7.39 -5.95
CA GLU A 465 14.81 -6.99 -6.28
C GLU A 465 14.96 -6.58 -7.74
N ASN A 466 14.20 -7.18 -8.65
CA ASN A 466 14.24 -6.84 -10.08
C ASN A 466 13.70 -5.43 -10.35
N ARG A 467 12.67 -4.99 -9.62
CA ARG A 467 12.11 -3.63 -9.79
C ARG A 467 13.12 -2.55 -9.42
N SER A 468 13.95 -2.82 -8.41
CA SER A 468 15.05 -1.92 -8.04
C SER A 468 16.09 -1.77 -9.15
N ILE A 469 16.26 -2.80 -9.99
CA ILE A 469 17.17 -2.85 -11.14
C ILE A 469 16.52 -2.18 -12.37
N GLU A 470 15.23 -2.42 -12.61
CA GLU A 470 14.46 -1.91 -13.75
C GLU A 470 14.14 -0.40 -13.62
N HIS A 471 13.92 0.10 -12.39
CA HIS A 471 13.62 1.51 -12.12
C HIS A 471 14.68 2.16 -11.22
N PRO A 472 15.93 2.30 -11.68
CA PRO A 472 17.03 2.72 -10.83
C PRO A 472 16.89 4.15 -10.32
N TYR A 473 16.41 5.09 -11.14
CA TYR A 473 16.24 6.50 -10.71
C TYR A 473 15.18 6.67 -9.60
N ALA A 474 14.03 6.02 -9.74
CA ALA A 474 12.99 6.03 -8.71
C ALA A 474 13.49 5.34 -7.43
N THR A 475 14.26 4.26 -7.57
CA THR A 475 14.85 3.54 -6.44
C THR A 475 15.85 4.41 -5.68
N LEU A 476 16.77 5.09 -6.37
CA LEU A 476 17.72 6.01 -5.74
C LEU A 476 17.02 7.22 -5.11
N LEU A 477 15.96 7.75 -5.74
CA LEU A 477 15.15 8.82 -5.17
C LEU A 477 14.58 8.38 -3.81
N VAL A 478 14.02 7.17 -3.72
CA VAL A 478 13.54 6.61 -2.44
C VAL A 478 14.68 6.41 -1.46
N VAL A 479 15.78 5.76 -1.87
CA VAL A 479 16.93 5.49 -0.99
C VAL A 479 17.43 6.76 -0.29
N HIS A 480 17.50 7.87 -1.01
CA HIS A 480 18.02 9.13 -0.48
C HIS A 480 17.00 9.98 0.27
N LEU A 481 15.72 9.91 -0.10
CA LEU A 481 14.70 10.81 0.44
C LEU A 481 13.67 10.14 1.36
N LEU A 482 13.64 8.81 1.44
CA LEU A 482 12.64 8.06 2.21
C LEU A 482 12.64 8.58 3.67
N PRO A 483 11.49 9.06 4.17
CA PRO A 483 11.40 9.57 5.52
C PRO A 483 11.74 8.48 6.53
N ALA A 484 12.56 8.80 7.52
CA ALA A 484 12.95 7.82 8.54
C ALA A 484 11.73 7.28 9.31
N LYS A 485 10.64 8.06 9.44
CA LYS A 485 9.39 7.66 10.11
C LYS A 485 8.65 6.51 9.41
N THR A 486 9.01 6.19 8.16
CA THR A 486 8.37 5.11 7.41
C THR A 486 8.71 3.76 8.02
N LYS A 487 7.67 3.02 8.46
CA LYS A 487 7.81 1.70 9.08
C LYS A 487 7.95 0.60 8.01
N GLY A 488 8.55 -0.53 8.39
CA GLY A 488 8.54 -1.76 7.58
C GLY A 488 9.83 -2.03 6.78
N TRP A 489 10.75 -1.08 6.69
CA TRP A 489 12.00 -1.23 5.92
C TRP A 489 13.22 -1.26 6.82
N SER A 490 14.02 -2.33 6.71
CA SER A 490 15.33 -2.37 7.36
C SER A 490 16.36 -1.61 6.53
N PHE A 491 17.43 -1.16 7.19
CA PHE A 491 18.54 -0.52 6.50
C PHE A 491 19.21 -1.45 5.48
N GLU A 492 19.28 -2.75 5.78
CA GLU A 492 19.84 -3.75 4.87
C GLU A 492 19.05 -3.85 3.57
N THR A 493 17.71 -3.79 3.64
CA THR A 493 16.85 -3.79 2.46
C THR A 493 17.13 -2.57 1.57
N ILE A 494 17.24 -1.38 2.16
CA ILE A 494 17.52 -0.14 1.41
C ILE A 494 18.93 -0.16 0.81
N ARG A 495 19.92 -0.64 1.55
CA ARG A 495 21.29 -0.80 1.05
C ARG A 495 21.34 -1.76 -0.13
N LYS A 496 20.58 -2.86 -0.06
CA LYS A 496 20.45 -3.83 -1.16
C LYS A 496 19.77 -3.23 -2.39
N ALA A 497 18.65 -2.52 -2.19
CA ALA A 497 17.95 -1.84 -3.28
C ALA A 497 18.83 -0.75 -3.94
N ARG A 498 19.56 0.03 -3.14
CA ARG A 498 20.56 0.99 -3.64
C ARG A 498 21.61 0.29 -4.50
N LYS A 499 22.22 -0.80 -4.00
CA LYS A 499 23.21 -1.58 -4.75
C LYS A 499 22.66 -2.06 -6.10
N ASN A 500 21.44 -2.58 -6.11
CA ASN A 500 20.77 -3.04 -7.32
C ASN A 500 20.55 -1.89 -8.31
N ALA A 501 20.07 -0.73 -7.85
CA ALA A 501 19.84 0.43 -8.70
C ALA A 501 21.14 1.02 -9.29
N LEU A 502 22.21 1.07 -8.50
CA LEU A 502 23.52 1.56 -8.96
C LEU A 502 24.13 0.71 -10.07
N SER A 503 23.78 -0.58 -10.15
CA SER A 503 24.28 -1.48 -11.18
C SER A 503 23.76 -1.17 -12.59
N THR A 504 22.62 -0.47 -12.73
CA THR A 504 21.96 -0.21 -14.02
C THR A 504 21.71 1.27 -14.32
N VAL A 505 21.82 2.17 -13.33
CA VAL A 505 21.43 3.58 -13.48
C VAL A 505 22.16 4.34 -14.59
N GLU A 506 23.42 4.01 -14.89
CA GLU A 506 24.16 4.67 -15.98
C GLU A 506 23.62 4.31 -17.37
N THR A 507 23.19 3.06 -17.55
CA THR A 507 22.67 2.53 -18.81
C THR A 507 21.17 2.70 -18.97
N ALA A 508 20.46 2.99 -17.88
CA ALA A 508 19.01 3.14 -17.88
C ALA A 508 18.57 4.48 -18.53
N GLU A 509 17.44 4.43 -19.23
CA GLU A 509 16.79 5.63 -19.74
C GLU A 509 16.30 6.50 -18.56
N VAL A 510 16.45 7.82 -18.69
CA VAL A 510 16.03 8.77 -17.66
C VAL A 510 14.51 8.94 -17.78
N PRO A 511 13.72 8.66 -16.73
CA PRO A 511 12.27 8.81 -16.80
C PRO A 511 11.87 10.28 -16.95
N ASP A 512 10.75 10.54 -17.63
CA ASP A 512 10.22 11.90 -17.86
C ASP A 512 9.95 12.67 -16.55
N ALA A 513 9.69 11.98 -15.45
CA ALA A 513 9.55 12.59 -14.12
C ALA A 513 10.83 13.29 -13.62
N PHE A 514 12.01 12.95 -14.16
CA PHE A 514 13.30 13.48 -13.71
C PHE A 514 13.84 14.52 -14.70
N SER A 515 13.96 15.76 -14.23
CA SER A 515 14.69 16.80 -14.96
C SER A 515 16.19 16.49 -15.04
N SER A 516 16.92 17.22 -15.91
CA SER A 516 18.39 17.17 -15.96
C SER A 516 19.02 17.49 -14.61
N ALA A 517 18.43 18.42 -13.85
CA ALA A 517 18.87 18.76 -12.50
C ALA A 517 18.57 17.66 -11.48
N SER A 518 17.38 17.07 -11.51
CA SER A 518 17.01 15.95 -10.64
C SER A 518 17.93 14.76 -10.84
N ARG A 519 18.21 14.42 -12.10
CA ARG A 519 19.19 13.40 -12.48
C ARG A 519 20.57 13.72 -11.89
N GLY A 520 21.07 14.92 -12.11
CA GLY A 520 22.39 15.34 -11.61
C GLY A 520 22.50 15.25 -10.08
N LEU A 521 21.47 15.70 -9.36
CA LEU A 521 21.44 15.69 -7.89
C LEU A 521 21.37 14.26 -7.30
N VAL A 522 20.53 13.38 -7.86
CA VAL A 522 20.45 11.97 -7.41
C VAL A 522 21.80 11.28 -7.55
N LEU A 523 22.44 11.42 -8.72
CA LEU A 523 23.75 10.81 -8.97
C LEU A 523 24.85 11.42 -8.08
N MET A 524 24.76 12.72 -7.77
CA MET A 524 25.71 13.38 -6.87
C MET A 524 25.63 12.86 -5.42
N LEU A 525 24.43 12.56 -4.92
CA LEU A 525 24.24 11.95 -3.59
C LEU A 525 24.90 10.56 -3.46
N ASP A 526 25.12 9.88 -4.59
CA ASP A 526 25.87 8.62 -4.67
C ASP A 526 27.35 8.79 -5.06
N GLY A 527 27.85 10.03 -5.11
CA GLY A 527 29.25 10.34 -5.38
C GLY A 527 29.61 10.47 -6.86
N ALA A 528 28.68 10.27 -7.79
CA ALA A 528 28.91 10.43 -9.22
C ALA A 528 28.65 11.87 -9.66
N ALA A 529 29.56 12.78 -9.29
CA ALA A 529 29.51 14.15 -9.77
C ALA A 529 30.17 14.25 -11.16
N GLN A 530 29.36 14.14 -12.22
CA GLN A 530 29.86 14.30 -13.59
C GLN A 530 30.51 15.68 -13.80
N SER A 531 31.39 15.76 -14.81
CA SER A 531 32.11 17.00 -15.17
C SER A 531 31.22 18.05 -15.84
N ASP A 532 30.12 17.65 -16.49
CA ASP A 532 29.17 18.54 -17.17
C ASP A 532 27.92 18.82 -16.30
N ASP A 533 28.08 19.66 -15.28
CA ASP A 533 26.98 20.19 -14.47
C ASP A 533 26.35 21.44 -15.09
N ALA A 534 26.17 21.45 -16.41
CA ALA A 534 25.57 22.59 -17.12
C ALA A 534 24.17 22.93 -16.55
N TRP A 535 23.44 21.93 -16.08
CA TRP A 535 22.12 22.05 -15.46
C TRP A 535 22.07 22.98 -14.23
N VAL A 536 23.19 23.17 -13.51
CA VAL A 536 23.26 24.07 -12.35
C VAL A 536 23.11 25.53 -12.78
N VAL A 537 23.58 25.87 -13.98
CA VAL A 537 23.51 27.22 -14.54
C VAL A 537 22.07 27.62 -14.86
N ASP A 538 21.26 26.65 -15.25
CA ASP A 538 19.86 26.85 -15.65
C ASP A 538 18.90 26.83 -14.45
N THR A 539 19.36 26.40 -13.27
CA THR A 539 18.52 26.22 -12.06
C THR A 539 18.79 27.23 -10.96
N LEU A 540 20.04 27.64 -10.73
CA LEU A 540 20.42 28.53 -9.64
C LEU A 540 20.87 29.91 -10.13
N ASP A 541 20.74 30.92 -9.26
CA ASP A 541 21.29 32.25 -9.52
C ASP A 541 22.84 32.26 -9.48
N LYS A 542 23.45 33.37 -9.92
CA LYS A 542 24.92 33.49 -10.00
C LYS A 542 25.62 33.25 -8.65
N ASN A 543 24.98 33.61 -7.53
CA ASN A 543 25.55 33.35 -6.20
C ASN A 543 25.39 31.88 -5.82
N GLY A 544 24.24 31.27 -6.11
CA GLY A 544 23.95 29.85 -5.92
C GLY A 544 24.90 28.96 -6.71
N ILE A 545 25.17 29.27 -7.98
CA ILE A 545 26.14 28.53 -8.81
C ILE A 545 27.54 28.58 -8.19
N LYS A 546 27.98 29.76 -7.74
CA LYS A 546 29.29 29.89 -7.07
C LYS A 546 29.34 29.12 -5.76
N ALA A 547 28.27 29.18 -4.97
CA ALA A 547 28.18 28.48 -3.71
C ALA A 547 28.18 26.97 -3.92
N PHE A 548 27.38 26.47 -4.86
CA PHE A 548 27.33 25.06 -5.26
C PHE A 548 28.69 24.57 -5.76
N ASN A 549 29.34 25.31 -6.66
CA ASN A 549 30.68 24.96 -7.16
C ASN A 549 31.74 24.98 -6.06
N ASN A 550 31.68 25.93 -5.12
CA ASN A 550 32.57 25.94 -3.97
C ASN A 550 32.33 24.74 -3.05
N CYS A 551 31.08 24.37 -2.80
CA CYS A 551 30.75 23.15 -2.07
C CYS A 551 31.27 21.91 -2.79
N LYS A 552 31.04 21.79 -4.10
CA LYS A 552 31.55 20.70 -4.94
C LYS A 552 33.08 20.64 -4.95
N GLN A 553 33.76 21.79 -4.98
CA GLN A 553 35.21 21.87 -4.94
C GLN A 553 35.77 21.52 -3.55
N ALA A 554 35.08 21.93 -2.47
CA ALA A 554 35.43 21.51 -1.12
C ALA A 554 35.31 20.00 -0.93
N LEU A 555 34.45 19.33 -1.72
CA LEU A 555 34.29 17.89 -1.79
C LEU A 555 35.23 17.16 -2.80
N ARG A 556 36.14 17.88 -3.48
CA ARG A 556 37.11 17.35 -4.46
C ARG A 556 38.54 17.36 -3.90
N ASP A 557 39.47 16.68 -4.58
CA ASP A 557 40.87 16.57 -4.15
C ASP A 557 41.57 17.94 -3.97
N GLY A 558 42.34 18.05 -2.88
CA GLY A 558 42.97 19.30 -2.41
C GLY A 558 42.03 20.32 -1.74
N GLY A 559 40.72 20.06 -1.69
CA GLY A 559 39.75 20.80 -0.88
C GLY A 559 39.97 20.54 0.62
N ASP A 560 39.56 21.48 1.46
CA ASP A 560 39.62 21.33 2.93
C ASP A 560 38.52 20.41 3.50
N GLY A 561 37.74 19.75 2.64
CA GLY A 561 36.58 18.95 3.02
C GLY A 561 35.44 19.78 3.63
N LEU A 562 35.52 21.11 3.57
CA LEU A 562 34.72 22.02 4.37
C LEU A 562 34.23 23.20 3.52
N ALA A 563 33.02 23.07 2.98
CA ALA A 563 32.30 24.28 2.57
C ALA A 563 32.11 25.19 3.79
N ASP A 564 32.53 26.46 3.70
CA ASP A 564 32.28 27.45 4.75
C ASP A 564 30.77 27.50 5.02
N SER A 565 30.38 27.54 6.30
CA SER A 565 29.00 27.76 6.75
C SER A 565 28.30 28.85 5.94
N LYS A 566 28.98 29.97 5.66
CA LYS A 566 28.45 31.07 4.86
C LYS A 566 28.17 30.70 3.40
N VAL A 567 28.98 29.81 2.83
CA VAL A 567 28.81 29.30 1.46
C VAL A 567 27.59 28.38 1.42
N ILE A 568 27.44 27.50 2.42
CA ILE A 568 26.25 26.65 2.54
C ILE A 568 24.99 27.51 2.72
N ASP A 569 25.02 28.54 3.57
CA ASP A 569 23.88 29.43 3.79
C ASP A 569 23.53 30.25 2.53
N THR A 570 24.54 30.62 1.73
CA THR A 570 24.32 31.26 0.42
C THR A 570 23.61 30.29 -0.53
N LEU A 571 24.01 29.01 -0.55
CA LEU A 571 23.36 27.98 -1.37
C LEU A 571 21.91 27.75 -0.93
N VAL A 572 21.64 27.66 0.38
CA VAL A 572 20.28 27.51 0.94
C VAL A 572 19.39 28.66 0.47
N LYS A 573 19.87 29.91 0.56
CA LYS A 573 19.11 31.07 0.13
C LYS A 573 18.80 31.02 -1.36
N SER A 574 19.80 30.71 -2.19
CA SER A 574 19.62 30.58 -3.63
C SER A 574 18.64 29.47 -4.02
N VAL A 575 18.68 28.31 -3.36
CA VAL A 575 17.73 27.21 -3.59
C VAL A 575 16.31 27.62 -3.19
N SER A 576 16.13 28.36 -2.10
CA SER A 576 14.80 28.83 -1.67
C SER A 576 14.18 29.91 -2.56
N GLU A 577 15.01 30.65 -3.31
CA GLU A 577 14.57 31.69 -4.25
C GLU A 577 14.44 31.17 -5.70
N ALA A 578 14.91 29.95 -5.97
CA ALA A 578 14.87 29.33 -7.29
C ALA A 578 13.50 28.73 -7.61
N ASN A 579 13.13 28.74 -8.89
CA ASN A 579 11.90 28.10 -9.38
C ASN A 579 12.18 26.62 -9.64
N LEU A 580 12.13 25.80 -8.59
CA LEU A 580 12.41 24.38 -8.61
C LEU A 580 11.12 23.56 -8.55
N SER A 581 11.10 22.41 -9.21
CA SER A 581 10.09 21.37 -8.96
C SER A 581 10.25 20.78 -7.55
N ASP A 582 9.20 20.13 -7.05
CA ASP A 582 9.23 19.51 -5.72
C ASP A 582 10.36 18.47 -5.59
N ILE A 583 10.62 17.69 -6.64
CA ILE A 583 11.72 16.70 -6.70
C ILE A 583 13.07 17.41 -6.56
N GLU A 584 13.31 18.44 -7.37
CA GLU A 584 14.57 19.21 -7.36
C GLU A 584 14.81 19.87 -6.00
N LEU A 585 13.78 20.52 -5.44
CA LEU A 585 13.87 21.18 -4.13
C LEU A 585 14.26 20.20 -3.03
N ARG A 586 13.64 19.01 -3.02
CA ARG A 586 13.89 18.00 -1.99
C ARG A 586 15.27 17.34 -2.14
N LEU A 587 15.72 17.12 -3.37
CA LEU A 587 17.07 16.64 -3.66
C LEU A 587 18.16 17.67 -3.30
N PHE A 588 17.97 18.95 -3.62
CA PHE A 588 18.87 20.01 -3.19
C PHE A 588 18.97 20.10 -1.68
N THR A 589 17.84 19.97 -0.98
CA THR A 589 17.81 19.95 0.48
C THR A 589 18.62 18.76 1.02
N ALA A 590 18.43 17.56 0.47
CA ALA A 590 19.20 16.37 0.87
C ALA A 590 20.72 16.51 0.63
N VAL A 591 21.11 17.15 -0.48
CA VAL A 591 22.51 17.51 -0.76
C VAL A 591 23.07 18.48 0.28
N ILE A 592 22.32 19.54 0.61
CA ILE A 592 22.72 20.54 1.61
C ILE A 592 22.88 19.88 2.98
N ASP A 593 21.95 19.00 3.36
CA ASP A 593 22.01 18.29 4.63
C ASP A 593 23.21 17.34 4.68
N THR A 594 23.51 16.66 3.58
CA THR A 594 24.72 15.82 3.43
C THR A 594 26.00 16.63 3.60
N LEU A 595 26.08 17.81 2.99
CA LEU A 595 27.21 18.74 3.16
C LEU A 595 27.37 19.20 4.62
N ARG A 596 26.28 19.54 5.29
CA ARG A 596 26.27 19.94 6.71
C ARG A 596 26.71 18.80 7.62
N LEU A 597 26.25 17.58 7.35
CA LEU A 597 26.64 16.39 8.11
C LEU A 597 28.13 16.08 7.91
N ASN A 598 28.64 16.14 6.68
CA ASN A 598 30.06 15.95 6.39
C ASN A 598 30.93 16.98 7.13
N ARG A 599 30.50 18.24 7.17
CA ARG A 599 31.14 19.29 7.98
C ARG A 599 31.09 18.98 9.48
N ALA A 600 29.95 18.55 10.00
CA ALA A 600 29.81 18.17 11.41
C ALA A 600 30.76 17.02 11.78
N SER A 601 30.80 15.97 10.97
CA SER A 601 31.69 14.82 11.11
C SER A 601 33.16 15.26 11.14
N TRP A 602 33.58 16.10 10.19
CA TRP A 602 34.95 16.62 10.14
C TRP A 602 35.32 17.46 11.37
N LEU A 603 34.41 18.31 11.85
CA LEU A 603 34.64 19.13 13.05
C LEU A 603 34.83 18.27 14.30
N LEU A 604 34.07 17.18 14.45
CA LEU A 604 34.25 16.22 15.53
C LEU A 604 35.58 15.49 15.43
N GLN A 605 35.90 15.04 14.22
CA GLN A 605 37.11 14.29 13.90
C GLN A 605 38.39 15.10 14.14
N THR A 606 38.37 16.40 13.84
CA THR A 606 39.49 17.32 14.10
C THR A 606 39.53 17.88 15.53
N GLY A 607 38.58 17.48 16.40
CA GLY A 607 38.47 17.96 17.78
C GLY A 607 37.92 19.39 17.93
N LYS A 608 37.42 19.99 16.85
CA LYS A 608 36.80 21.33 16.80
C LYS A 608 35.27 21.24 16.99
N SER A 609 34.83 20.64 18.09
CA SER A 609 33.41 20.26 18.33
C SER A 609 32.44 21.42 18.64
N LYS A 610 32.89 22.68 18.64
CA LYS A 610 32.05 23.83 19.01
C LYS A 610 30.93 24.04 17.98
N GLY A 611 29.68 24.09 18.45
CA GLY A 611 28.48 24.30 17.61
C GLY A 611 28.03 23.07 16.82
N VAL A 612 28.71 21.92 16.94
CA VAL A 612 28.34 20.72 16.18
C VAL A 612 27.05 20.09 16.68
N VAL A 613 26.81 20.09 18.00
CA VAL A 613 25.56 19.58 18.59
C VAL A 613 24.35 20.31 18.02
N GLU A 614 24.39 21.65 18.02
CA GLU A 614 23.33 22.50 17.48
C GLU A 614 23.09 22.25 15.99
N LEU A 615 24.16 22.07 15.21
CA LEU A 615 24.08 21.75 13.78
C LEU A 615 23.42 20.38 13.54
N LEU A 616 23.86 19.34 14.24
CA LEU A 616 23.31 17.97 14.09
C LEU A 616 21.87 17.89 14.58
N ASP A 617 21.55 18.48 15.74
CA ASP A 617 20.19 18.47 16.27
C ASP A 617 19.26 19.28 15.34
N GLY A 618 19.73 20.38 14.75
CA GLY A 618 19.02 21.14 13.73
C GLY A 618 18.73 20.34 12.47
N LEU A 619 19.67 19.52 11.97
CA LEU A 619 19.43 18.61 10.83
C LEU A 619 18.31 17.60 11.13
N LEU A 620 18.25 17.11 12.37
CA LEU A 620 17.22 16.16 12.81
C LEU A 620 15.87 16.82 13.15
N SER A 621 15.81 18.16 13.21
CA SER A 621 14.59 18.90 13.55
C SER A 621 13.62 19.07 12.36
N GLY A 622 14.09 18.77 11.14
CA GLY A 622 13.29 18.93 9.93
C GLY A 622 12.05 18.03 9.91
N GLU A 623 10.96 18.51 9.30
CA GLU A 623 9.69 17.78 9.19
C GLU A 623 9.88 16.39 8.55
N VAL A 624 10.82 16.29 7.60
CA VAL A 624 11.21 15.04 6.94
C VAL A 624 12.73 14.88 7.07
N THR A 625 13.17 14.03 7.99
CA THR A 625 14.56 13.56 8.03
C THR A 625 14.67 12.26 7.24
N ALA A 626 15.58 12.19 6.26
CA ALA A 626 15.82 10.99 5.47
C ALA A 626 16.45 9.87 6.31
N MET A 627 16.12 8.61 6.03
CA MET A 627 16.67 7.48 6.79
C MET A 627 18.22 7.42 6.78
N PRO A 628 18.93 7.61 5.64
CA PRO A 628 20.40 7.60 5.63
C PRO A 628 21.04 8.63 6.58
N MET A 629 20.39 9.78 6.78
CA MET A 629 20.85 10.82 7.70
C MET A 629 20.81 10.32 9.15
N MET A 630 19.70 9.70 9.57
CA MET A 630 19.56 9.11 10.91
C MET A 630 20.64 8.07 11.19
N GLN A 631 20.95 7.25 10.18
CA GLN A 631 21.96 6.19 10.24
C GLN A 631 23.39 6.76 10.39
N ALA A 632 23.75 7.78 9.61
CA ALA A 632 25.05 8.42 9.75
C ALA A 632 25.19 9.13 11.12
N VAL A 633 24.14 9.83 11.58
CA VAL A 633 24.18 10.56 12.85
C VAL A 633 24.28 9.62 14.06
N ARG A 634 23.58 8.48 14.10
CA ARG A 634 23.69 7.54 15.23
C ARG A 634 25.11 6.99 15.40
N HIS A 635 25.87 6.80 14.31
CA HIS A 635 27.26 6.36 14.37
C HIS A 635 28.16 7.46 14.96
N LEU A 636 27.91 8.73 14.63
CA LEU A 636 28.61 9.86 15.28
C LEU A 636 28.30 9.95 16.78
N VAL A 637 27.06 9.67 17.19
CA VAL A 637 26.69 9.62 18.62
C VAL A 637 27.42 8.48 19.34
N LEU A 638 27.50 7.29 18.73
CA LEU A 638 28.29 6.18 19.25
C LEU A 638 29.79 6.51 19.31
N GLU A 639 30.37 7.18 18.31
CA GLU A 639 31.80 7.47 18.31
C GLU A 639 32.17 8.59 19.30
N HIS A 640 31.38 9.66 19.38
CA HIS A 640 31.76 10.90 20.06
C HIS A 640 30.98 11.23 21.35
N ASP A 641 30.01 10.41 21.75
CA ASP A 641 29.16 10.63 22.95
C ASP A 641 28.41 11.96 22.95
N ILE A 642 27.78 12.29 21.83
CA ILE A 642 27.06 13.55 21.62
C ILE A 642 25.58 13.37 21.91
N GLY A 643 25.03 14.13 22.85
CA GLY A 643 23.59 14.14 23.11
C GLY A 643 22.84 14.94 22.05
N LEU A 644 21.88 14.31 21.38
CA LEU A 644 20.96 14.93 20.43
C LEU A 644 19.51 14.72 20.87
N THR A 645 18.77 15.81 21.09
CA THR A 645 17.41 15.78 21.63
C THR A 645 16.44 15.20 20.59
N ASN A 646 16.56 15.65 19.33
CA ASN A 646 15.69 15.22 18.24
C ASN A 646 15.93 13.75 17.86
N LEU A 647 17.14 13.24 18.06
CA LEU A 647 17.43 11.80 17.88
C LEU A 647 16.67 10.95 18.90
N VAL A 648 16.70 11.35 20.18
CA VAL A 648 16.00 10.63 21.25
C VAL A 648 14.49 10.68 21.06
N SER A 649 13.92 11.85 20.76
CA SER A 649 12.48 11.97 20.50
C SER A 649 12.05 11.15 19.29
N TRP A 650 12.87 11.15 18.23
CA TRP A 650 12.59 10.34 17.04
C TRP A 650 12.53 8.84 17.38
N TYR A 651 13.51 8.32 18.11
CA TYR A 651 13.50 6.91 18.53
C TYR A 651 12.32 6.60 19.44
N GLN A 652 11.99 7.50 20.37
CA GLN A 652 10.85 7.33 21.27
C GLN A 652 9.51 7.19 20.52
N GLU A 653 9.33 7.91 19.41
CA GLU A 653 8.12 7.88 18.58
C GLU A 653 8.09 6.70 17.60
N ASN A 654 9.24 6.34 17.00
CA ASN A 654 9.29 5.44 15.84
C ASN A 654 9.81 4.04 16.17
N ASP A 655 10.83 3.93 17.03
CA ASP A 655 11.46 2.67 17.42
C ASP A 655 11.98 2.72 18.88
N PRO A 656 11.09 2.66 19.89
CA PRO A 656 11.45 2.85 21.29
C PRO A 656 12.19 1.65 21.90
N GLN A 657 12.10 0.47 21.26
CA GLN A 657 12.77 -0.75 21.70
C GLN A 657 14.19 -0.87 21.15
N SER A 658 14.56 -0.07 20.15
CA SER A 658 15.90 -0.04 19.57
C SER A 658 17.00 0.08 20.64
N PRO A 659 18.08 -0.70 20.56
CA PRO A 659 19.24 -0.47 21.42
C PRO A 659 19.87 0.92 21.17
N TRP A 660 19.73 1.43 19.95
CA TRP A 660 20.16 2.78 19.55
C TRP A 660 19.40 3.89 20.29
N HIS A 661 18.14 3.66 20.68
CA HIS A 661 17.39 4.58 21.52
C HIS A 661 18.03 4.71 22.91
N THR A 662 18.38 3.57 23.51
CA THR A 662 19.03 3.52 24.82
C THR A 662 20.41 4.17 24.78
N LEU A 663 21.17 3.93 23.70
CA LEU A 663 22.45 4.58 23.44
C LEU A 663 22.31 6.11 23.29
N ALA A 664 21.35 6.58 22.50
CA ALA A 664 21.10 8.01 22.32
C ALA A 664 20.71 8.69 23.64
N ARG A 665 19.89 8.02 24.47
CA ARG A 665 19.55 8.47 25.82
C ARG A 665 20.79 8.54 26.73
N ALA A 666 21.66 7.53 26.66
CA ALA A 666 22.92 7.54 27.40
C ALA A 666 23.78 8.77 27.04
N ALA A 667 23.94 9.07 25.75
CA ALA A 667 24.69 10.23 25.27
C ALA A 667 24.04 11.58 25.69
N MET A 668 22.71 11.65 25.74
CA MET A 668 21.99 12.80 26.32
C MET A 668 22.30 12.99 27.80
N HIS A 669 22.32 11.92 28.59
CA HIS A 669 22.71 11.99 30.00
C HIS A 669 24.17 12.45 30.16
N VAL A 670 25.09 12.02 29.30
CA VAL A 670 26.48 12.52 29.28
C VAL A 670 26.52 14.03 29.06
N SER A 671 25.75 14.53 28.09
CA SER A 671 25.70 15.96 27.77
C SER A 671 25.10 16.80 28.89
N ASN A 672 24.22 16.20 29.71
CA ASN A 672 23.62 16.81 30.90
C ASN A 672 24.47 16.66 32.17
N ASN A 673 25.69 16.09 32.10
CA ASN A 673 26.53 15.73 33.25
C ASN A 673 25.86 14.76 34.25
N ASP A 674 24.91 13.93 33.79
CA ASP A 674 24.23 12.91 34.59
C ASP A 674 24.93 11.54 34.41
N GLU A 675 26.08 11.41 35.06
CA GLU A 675 26.98 10.26 34.90
C GLU A 675 26.32 8.92 35.25
N LEU A 676 25.47 8.88 36.28
CA LEU A 676 24.90 7.64 36.77
C LEU A 676 23.88 7.05 35.78
N ASN A 677 22.97 7.89 35.28
CA ASN A 677 21.97 7.43 34.33
C ASN A 677 22.60 7.12 32.97
N ALA A 678 23.58 7.92 32.53
CA ALA A 678 24.38 7.60 31.36
C ALA A 678 25.00 6.19 31.46
N ALA A 679 25.63 5.89 32.60
CA ALA A 679 26.30 4.61 32.80
C ALA A 679 25.33 3.42 32.76
N ARG A 680 24.16 3.55 33.39
CA ARG A 680 23.13 2.51 33.41
C ARG A 680 22.53 2.28 32.03
N ASP A 681 22.35 3.33 31.24
CA ASP A 681 21.85 3.21 29.87
C ASP A 681 22.89 2.65 28.91
N TYR A 682 24.17 3.05 28.98
CA TYR A 682 25.22 2.37 28.22
C TYR A 682 25.31 0.89 28.54
N LYS A 683 25.17 0.52 29.83
CA LYS A 683 25.13 -0.88 30.23
C LYS A 683 23.94 -1.60 29.61
N LYS A 684 22.72 -1.06 29.73
CA LYS A 684 21.50 -1.64 29.13
C LYS A 684 21.60 -1.77 27.61
N ALA A 685 22.18 -0.78 26.94
CA ALA A 685 22.41 -0.83 25.51
C ALA A 685 23.37 -1.98 25.16
N GLY A 686 24.47 -2.13 25.88
CA GLY A 686 25.42 -3.23 25.69
C GLY A 686 24.86 -4.62 26.02
N ASP A 687 23.86 -4.71 26.90
CA ASP A 687 23.18 -5.98 27.23
C ASP A 687 22.20 -6.45 26.12
N HIS A 688 22.00 -5.67 25.05
CA HIS A 688 21.04 -5.95 23.99
C HIS A 688 21.60 -6.90 22.91
N GLU A 689 20.79 -7.84 22.43
CA GLU A 689 21.21 -8.91 21.49
C GLU A 689 21.58 -8.40 20.08
N ASP A 690 20.91 -7.35 19.59
CA ASP A 690 21.18 -6.75 18.27
C ASP A 690 22.58 -6.10 18.14
N PHE A 691 23.28 -5.82 19.26
CA PHE A 691 24.65 -5.34 19.20
C PHE A 691 25.62 -6.51 19.21
N ASP A 692 26.55 -6.51 18.25
CA ASP A 692 27.63 -7.47 18.24
C ASP A 692 28.54 -7.35 19.48
N TYR A 693 29.44 -8.33 19.63
CA TYR A 693 30.36 -8.39 20.75
C TYR A 693 31.25 -7.14 20.87
N GLU A 694 31.65 -6.53 19.75
CA GLU A 694 32.50 -5.33 19.75
C GLU A 694 31.76 -4.13 20.32
N HIS A 695 30.53 -3.89 19.84
CA HIS A 695 29.63 -2.86 20.35
C HIS A 695 29.32 -3.10 21.84
N LYS A 696 29.05 -4.34 22.25
CA LYS A 696 28.82 -4.70 23.66
C LYS A 696 29.99 -4.29 24.55
N ILE A 697 31.22 -4.71 24.20
CA ILE A 697 32.41 -4.40 25.02
C ILE A 697 32.70 -2.90 25.03
N LEU A 698 32.53 -2.21 23.90
CA LEU A 698 32.68 -0.75 23.82
C LEU A 698 31.69 -0.03 24.74
N LEU A 699 30.41 -0.39 24.71
CA LEU A 699 29.37 0.22 25.52
C LEU A 699 29.57 -0.06 27.01
N HIS A 700 29.96 -1.29 27.38
CA HIS A 700 30.31 -1.60 28.76
C HIS A 700 31.55 -0.86 29.27
N ARG A 701 32.57 -0.64 28.43
CA ARG A 701 33.72 0.22 28.77
C ARG A 701 33.27 1.64 29.08
N LYS A 702 32.39 2.21 28.26
CA LYS A 702 31.78 3.53 28.53
C LYS A 702 31.01 3.53 29.83
N ALA A 703 30.18 2.52 30.06
CA ALA A 703 29.44 2.36 31.31
C ALA A 703 30.37 2.35 32.53
N LEU A 704 31.49 1.61 32.50
CA LEU A 704 32.45 1.59 33.60
C LEU A 704 33.11 2.94 33.88
N ILE A 705 33.46 3.69 32.82
CA ILE A 705 34.03 5.04 32.95
C ILE A 705 33.03 5.97 33.64
N HIS A 706 31.77 5.96 33.21
CA HIS A 706 30.72 6.78 33.81
C HIS A 706 30.35 6.34 35.23
N LEU A 707 30.32 5.02 35.53
CA LEU A 707 30.16 4.51 36.90
C LEU A 707 31.29 4.96 37.82
N ALA A 708 32.53 4.99 37.31
CA ALA A 708 33.68 5.48 38.05
C ALA A 708 33.56 6.98 38.35
N HIS A 709 33.11 7.80 37.39
CA HIS A 709 32.86 9.23 37.60
C HIS A 709 31.68 9.51 38.55
N ALA A 710 30.66 8.64 38.55
CA ALA A 710 29.54 8.70 39.48
C ALA A 710 29.85 8.11 40.87
N GLU A 711 31.09 7.67 41.11
CA GLU A 711 31.56 7.02 42.34
C GLU A 711 30.74 5.77 42.74
N GLN A 712 30.06 5.13 41.79
CA GLN A 712 29.26 3.92 42.01
C GLN A 712 30.12 2.65 41.89
N TRP A 713 31.07 2.51 42.81
CA TRP A 713 32.10 1.46 42.76
C TRP A 713 31.54 0.03 42.79
N SER A 714 30.44 -0.21 43.50
CA SER A 714 29.81 -1.55 43.57
C SER A 714 29.21 -1.99 42.24
N GLU A 715 28.53 -1.08 41.52
CA GLU A 715 27.98 -1.40 40.20
C GLU A 715 29.11 -1.61 39.19
N ALA A 716 30.20 -0.81 39.28
CA ALA A 716 31.36 -0.95 38.40
C ALA A 716 32.08 -2.29 38.58
N VAL A 717 32.36 -2.67 39.83
CA VAL A 717 33.01 -3.97 40.13
C VAL A 717 32.08 -5.13 39.76
N SER A 718 30.77 -5.02 40.01
CA SER A 718 29.81 -6.07 39.60
C SER A 718 29.75 -6.26 38.09
N LEU A 719 29.79 -5.18 37.30
CA LEU A 719 29.83 -5.29 35.83
C LEU A 719 31.12 -5.98 35.37
N LEU A 720 32.26 -5.63 35.98
CA LEU A 720 33.57 -6.22 35.69
C LEU A 720 33.65 -7.71 36.07
N GLU A 721 32.99 -8.13 37.15
CA GLU A 721 32.92 -9.54 37.57
C GLU A 721 31.97 -10.38 36.72
N LYS A 722 30.88 -9.78 36.22
CA LYS A 722 29.87 -10.46 35.40
C LYS A 722 30.34 -10.75 33.99
N GLU A 723 31.21 -9.90 33.44
CA GLU A 723 31.69 -10.01 32.07
C GLU A 723 33.21 -10.28 32.05
N PRO A 724 33.64 -11.55 31.99
CA PRO A 724 35.06 -11.93 31.99
C PRO A 724 35.86 -11.25 30.87
N ALA A 725 35.23 -11.09 29.71
CA ALA A 725 35.75 -10.35 28.57
C ALA A 725 36.15 -8.90 28.89
N LEU A 726 35.38 -8.19 29.72
CA LEU A 726 35.76 -6.83 30.15
C LEU A 726 36.97 -6.84 31.07
N LYS A 727 37.10 -7.87 31.90
CA LYS A 727 38.24 -8.01 32.79
C LYS A 727 39.54 -8.25 32.03
N SER A 728 39.52 -8.95 30.91
CA SER A 728 40.70 -9.07 30.04
C SER A 728 40.87 -7.80 29.17
N ALA A 729 39.80 -7.13 28.77
CA ALA A 729 39.87 -5.99 27.86
C ALA A 729 40.30 -4.67 28.54
N LEU A 730 40.22 -4.58 29.87
CA LEU A 730 40.59 -3.40 30.65
C LEU A 730 42.00 -3.52 31.21
N THR A 731 42.61 -2.37 31.45
CA THR A 731 43.93 -2.28 32.05
C THR A 731 43.99 -2.79 33.47
N LYS A 732 45.08 -3.47 33.83
CA LYS A 732 45.29 -3.96 35.21
C LYS A 732 45.30 -2.79 36.20
N ARG A 733 45.75 -1.60 35.79
CA ARG A 733 45.70 -0.38 36.63
C ARG A 733 44.28 0.17 36.81
N PHE A 734 43.43 0.15 35.77
CA PHE A 734 42.04 0.58 35.92
C PHE A 734 41.24 -0.38 36.79
N GLN A 735 41.45 -1.69 36.62
CA GLN A 735 40.85 -2.71 37.48
C GLN A 735 41.29 -2.53 38.95
N LEU A 736 42.59 -2.28 39.17
CA LEU A 736 43.12 -1.95 40.49
C LEU A 736 42.47 -0.69 41.05
N TYR A 737 42.33 0.35 40.24
CA TYR A 737 41.66 1.60 40.60
C TYR A 737 40.22 1.38 41.08
N LEU A 738 39.41 0.63 40.32
CA LEU A 738 38.04 0.30 40.70
C LEU A 738 37.97 -0.54 41.98
N ASN A 739 38.79 -1.59 42.09
CA ASN A 739 38.77 -2.51 43.22
C ASN A 739 39.24 -1.84 44.53
N VAL A 740 40.34 -1.09 44.48
CA VAL A 740 40.84 -0.33 45.64
C VAL A 740 39.82 0.71 46.08
N SER A 741 39.18 1.39 45.13
CA SER A 741 38.15 2.39 45.43
C SER A 741 36.89 1.75 46.03
N HIS A 742 36.43 0.62 45.49
CA HIS A 742 35.32 -0.15 46.03
C HIS A 742 35.56 -0.63 47.47
N VAL A 743 36.73 -1.20 47.74
CA VAL A 743 37.08 -1.72 49.07
C VAL A 743 37.26 -0.58 50.08
N ALA A 744 37.88 0.53 49.66
CA ALA A 744 38.10 1.68 50.53
C ALA A 744 36.81 2.47 50.83
N ALA A 745 35.99 2.77 49.82
CA ALA A 745 34.77 3.57 49.98
C ALA A 745 33.57 2.76 50.48
N ASN A 746 33.26 1.62 49.85
CA ASN A 746 32.00 0.90 50.12
C ASN A 746 32.16 -0.10 51.27
N LYS A 747 33.24 -0.91 51.27
CA LYS A 747 33.49 -1.88 52.35
C LYS A 747 34.11 -1.26 53.61
N ARG A 748 34.53 0.03 53.52
CA ARG A 748 35.27 0.76 54.56
C ARG A 748 36.52 0.02 55.08
N ASN A 749 37.09 -0.86 54.26
CA ASN A 749 38.24 -1.68 54.63
C ASN A 749 39.53 -1.07 54.05
N THR A 750 39.99 0.02 54.67
CA THR A 750 41.12 0.79 54.14
C THR A 750 42.43 0.02 54.12
N ASP A 751 42.62 -0.94 55.04
CA ASP A 751 43.84 -1.74 55.14
C ASP A 751 43.94 -2.76 54.03
N GLU A 752 42.83 -3.43 53.69
CA GLU A 752 42.77 -4.34 52.56
C GLU A 752 43.02 -3.60 51.23
N ALA A 753 42.43 -2.41 51.05
CA ALA A 753 42.66 -1.57 49.88
C ALA A 753 44.15 -1.16 49.75
N THR A 754 44.81 -0.82 50.86
CA THR A 754 46.26 -0.54 50.86
C THR A 754 47.08 -1.80 50.57
N ARG A 755 46.69 -2.97 51.07
CA ARG A 755 47.35 -4.26 50.75
C ARG A 755 47.24 -4.63 49.28
N MET A 756 46.12 -4.33 48.62
CA MET A 756 45.96 -4.56 47.17
C MET A 756 47.00 -3.77 46.37
N LEU A 757 47.25 -2.52 46.75
CA LEU A 757 48.27 -1.67 46.11
C LEU A 757 49.69 -2.20 46.35
N THR A 758 50.02 -2.60 47.59
CA THR A 758 51.35 -3.16 47.89
C THR A 758 51.58 -4.49 47.16
N ASN A 759 50.53 -5.33 47.05
CA ASN A 759 50.61 -6.58 46.30
C ASN A 759 50.78 -6.34 44.79
N PHE A 760 50.14 -5.30 44.23
CA PHE A 760 50.26 -4.97 42.81
C PHE A 760 51.69 -4.61 42.42
N VAL A 761 52.42 -3.89 43.27
CA VAL A 761 53.83 -3.50 42.99
C VAL A 761 54.86 -4.49 43.52
N LYS A 762 54.42 -5.66 43.99
CA LYS A 762 55.28 -6.71 44.52
C LYS A 762 55.98 -7.44 43.38
N ARG A 763 57.30 -7.34 43.33
CA ARG A 763 58.18 -8.06 42.40
C ARG A 763 59.07 -9.05 43.15
N THR A 764 59.40 -10.17 42.51
CA THR A 764 60.33 -11.15 43.07
C THR A 764 61.63 -11.06 42.27
N GLU A 765 62.69 -10.53 42.88
CA GLU A 765 64.01 -10.46 42.26
C GLU A 765 64.89 -11.61 42.80
N LEU A 766 65.67 -12.24 41.93
CA LEU A 766 66.73 -13.15 42.34
C LEU A 766 67.94 -12.30 42.72
N VAL A 767 68.21 -12.21 44.02
CA VAL A 767 69.36 -11.45 44.53
C VAL A 767 70.45 -12.45 44.87
N ASN A 768 71.62 -12.24 44.29
CA ASN A 768 72.82 -12.98 44.63
C ASN A 768 73.25 -12.59 46.05
N GLN A 769 73.11 -13.53 46.98
CA GLN A 769 73.44 -13.36 48.38
C GLN A 769 74.59 -14.29 48.73
N GLU A 770 75.67 -13.75 49.30
CA GLU A 770 76.74 -14.58 49.87
C GLU A 770 76.23 -15.23 51.15
N ASP A 771 76.26 -16.56 51.17
CA ASP A 771 75.99 -17.32 52.38
C ASP A 771 77.16 -17.20 53.38
N GLN A 772 77.00 -17.65 54.63
CA GLN A 772 77.99 -17.48 55.72
C GLN A 772 79.40 -18.05 55.43
N PHE A 773 79.54 -18.83 54.35
CA PHE A 773 80.78 -19.45 53.88
C PHE A 773 81.35 -18.80 52.60
N GLY A 774 80.85 -17.63 52.17
CA GLY A 774 81.36 -16.91 51.00
C GLY A 774 80.98 -17.51 49.64
N LYS A 775 79.87 -18.26 49.59
CA LYS A 775 79.33 -18.85 48.37
C LYS A 775 78.12 -18.06 47.90
N ILE A 776 78.11 -17.62 46.65
CA ILE A 776 77.03 -16.83 46.07
C ILE A 776 75.85 -17.74 45.75
N GLU A 777 74.73 -17.58 46.46
CA GLU A 777 73.45 -18.24 46.15
C GLU A 777 72.41 -17.23 45.66
N SER A 778 71.60 -17.61 44.66
CA SER A 778 70.54 -16.77 44.11
C SER A 778 69.26 -16.92 44.95
N VAL A 779 69.06 -16.01 45.91
CA VAL A 779 67.89 -16.04 46.81
C VAL A 779 66.76 -15.17 46.25
N LYS A 780 65.53 -15.72 46.21
CA LYS A 780 64.33 -14.96 45.83
C LYS A 780 63.99 -13.94 46.91
N ARG A 781 64.20 -12.66 46.63
CA ARG A 781 63.83 -11.55 47.52
C ARG A 781 62.62 -10.81 46.97
N VAL A 782 61.62 -10.63 47.81
CA VAL A 782 60.47 -9.79 47.50
C VAL A 782 60.88 -8.32 47.60
N LYS A 783 60.68 -7.57 46.53
CA LYS A 783 60.92 -6.14 46.45
C LYS A 783 59.67 -5.44 45.92
N HIS A 784 59.36 -4.28 46.48
CA HIS A 784 58.24 -3.46 46.01
C HIS A 784 58.77 -2.34 45.11
N SER A 785 58.18 -2.20 43.92
CA SER A 785 58.52 -1.13 42.97
C SER A 785 57.98 0.21 43.46
N GLU A 786 58.86 1.11 43.88
CA GLU A 786 58.48 2.48 44.29
C GLU A 786 58.10 3.33 43.08
N GLU A 787 58.77 3.13 41.94
CA GLU A 787 58.45 3.78 40.68
C GLU A 787 57.00 3.50 40.24
N GLU A 788 56.57 2.23 40.26
CA GLU A 788 55.19 1.87 39.89
C GLU A 788 54.14 2.43 40.86
N LEU A 789 54.46 2.51 42.16
CA LEU A 789 53.56 3.16 43.12
C LEU A 789 53.45 4.65 42.84
N ASP A 790 54.53 5.30 42.42
CA ASP A 790 54.48 6.71 42.04
C ASP A 790 53.68 6.93 40.75
N MET A 791 53.81 6.03 39.76
CA MET A 791 52.94 6.03 38.58
C MET A 791 51.45 5.96 38.96
N LEU A 792 51.08 5.05 39.87
CA LEU A 792 49.70 4.91 40.35
C LEU A 792 49.18 6.16 41.05
N ARG A 793 50.05 6.94 41.71
CA ARG A 793 49.63 8.16 42.40
C ARG A 793 49.05 9.19 41.43
N ASN A 794 49.62 9.30 40.24
CA ASN A 794 49.19 10.24 39.20
C ASN A 794 48.13 9.66 38.27
N TYR A 795 47.80 8.36 38.41
CA TYR A 795 46.90 7.67 37.51
C TYR A 795 45.52 8.34 37.36
N PRO A 796 44.82 8.81 38.42
CA PRO A 796 43.54 9.49 38.23
C PRO A 796 43.65 10.79 37.43
N SER A 797 44.76 11.52 37.59
CA SER A 797 45.06 12.75 36.83
C SER A 797 45.63 12.50 35.44
N SER A 798 46.07 11.27 35.13
CA SER A 798 46.61 10.91 33.83
C SER A 798 45.51 10.52 32.83
N HIS A 799 44.25 10.87 33.04
CA HIS A 799 43.19 10.67 32.03
C HIS A 799 42.82 12.01 31.39
N PRO A 800 42.47 12.05 30.08
CA PRO A 800 42.04 13.30 29.41
C PRO A 800 40.88 13.98 30.14
N ARG A 801 39.99 13.16 30.71
CA ARG A 801 39.02 13.53 31.74
C ARG A 801 39.50 12.93 33.06
N PRO A 802 40.00 13.71 34.03
CA PRO A 802 40.53 13.17 35.28
C PRO A 802 39.51 12.33 36.05
N LEU A 803 39.92 11.13 36.46
CA LEU A 803 39.11 10.26 37.31
C LEU A 803 39.07 10.81 38.76
N PRO A 804 38.04 10.46 39.56
CA PRO A 804 38.01 10.80 40.99
C PRO A 804 39.29 10.39 41.72
N ARG A 805 39.89 11.34 42.46
CA ARG A 805 41.17 11.12 43.13
C ARG A 805 41.03 10.30 44.40
N GLU A 806 40.02 10.58 45.21
CA GLU A 806 39.76 9.86 46.45
C GLU A 806 38.67 8.80 46.22
N PRO A 807 38.75 7.64 46.89
CA PRO A 807 39.73 7.28 47.93
C PRO A 807 41.08 6.74 47.40
N PHE A 808 41.24 6.55 46.08
CA PHE A 808 42.37 5.84 45.48
C PHE A 808 43.74 6.47 45.79
N SER A 809 43.94 7.74 45.46
CA SER A 809 45.20 8.46 45.68
C SER A 809 45.57 8.52 47.17
N GLY A 810 44.59 8.63 48.07
CA GLY A 810 44.80 8.53 49.51
C GLY A 810 45.33 7.15 49.94
N ARG A 811 44.81 6.06 49.35
CA ARG A 811 45.31 4.70 49.59
C ARG A 811 46.71 4.47 49.02
N VAL A 812 47.05 5.03 47.85
CA VAL A 812 48.41 4.98 47.28
C VAL A 812 49.41 5.69 48.18
N LYS A 813 49.08 6.88 48.71
CA LYS A 813 49.92 7.57 49.71
C LYS A 813 50.13 6.73 50.98
N ALA A 814 49.09 6.05 51.45
CA ALA A 814 49.19 5.15 52.60
C ALA A 814 50.12 3.95 52.32
N ALA A 815 50.04 3.35 51.13
CA ALA A 815 50.91 2.25 50.70
C ALA A 815 52.38 2.69 50.63
N LEU A 816 52.66 3.85 50.01
CA LEU A 816 54.00 4.43 49.92
C LEU A 816 54.60 4.67 51.31
N ASN A 817 53.83 5.30 52.21
CA ASN A 817 54.26 5.57 53.59
C ASN A 817 54.50 4.27 54.38
N SER A 818 53.71 3.22 54.16
CA SER A 818 53.90 1.91 54.80
C SER A 818 55.24 1.28 54.38
N LEU A 819 55.52 1.26 53.08
CA LEU A 819 56.76 0.68 52.54
C LEU A 819 58.01 1.48 52.96
N GLN A 820 57.91 2.81 53.03
CA GLN A 820 58.99 3.66 53.54
C GLN A 820 59.23 3.45 55.05
N ARG A 821 58.19 3.17 55.84
CA ARG A 821 58.35 2.86 57.28
C ARG A 821 59.01 1.50 57.52
N GLU A 822 58.73 0.50 56.68
CA GLU A 822 59.40 -0.81 56.72
C GLU A 822 60.88 -0.69 56.35
N ARG A 823 61.21 0.17 55.39
CA ARG A 823 62.59 0.55 55.03
C ARG A 823 63.14 1.59 56.02
N ARG A 824 63.39 1.21 57.27
CA ARG A 824 64.06 2.07 58.27
C ARG A 824 65.50 2.45 57.86
N ARG A 825 65.69 3.36 56.88
CA ARG A 825 66.93 4.04 56.46
C ARG A 825 66.68 4.83 55.16
N ASN A 826 66.11 6.04 55.22
CA ASN A 826 66.42 7.20 54.34
C ASN A 826 65.36 8.31 54.48
N ARG A 827 65.64 9.29 55.33
CA ARG A 827 64.86 10.53 55.46
C ARG A 827 65.12 11.54 54.31
N HIS A 828 66.09 11.28 53.44
CA HIS A 828 66.59 12.20 52.39
C HIS A 828 66.15 11.82 50.96
N THR A 829 65.07 11.06 50.77
CA THR A 829 64.58 10.75 49.42
C THR A 829 64.08 12.01 48.71
N PHE A 830 64.25 12.08 47.38
CA PHE A 830 63.79 13.20 46.57
C PHE A 830 62.28 13.44 46.73
N GLU A 831 61.50 12.38 46.89
CA GLU A 831 60.06 12.45 47.19
C GLU A 831 59.73 13.14 48.52
N ASN A 832 60.48 12.83 49.59
CA ASN A 832 60.23 13.48 50.87
C ASN A 832 60.61 14.96 50.83
N ARG A 833 61.68 15.31 50.11
CA ARG A 833 62.05 16.71 49.85
C ARG A 833 61.00 17.45 49.04
N TYR A 834 60.51 16.84 47.96
CA TYR A 834 59.43 17.37 47.13
C TYR A 834 58.14 17.58 47.95
N ALA A 835 57.72 16.57 48.73
CA ALA A 835 56.52 16.67 49.55
C ALA A 835 56.63 17.77 50.62
N GLN A 836 57.82 17.95 51.22
CA GLN A 836 58.09 19.03 52.17
C GLN A 836 58.04 20.41 51.51
N ALA A 837 58.69 20.58 50.35
CA ALA A 837 58.63 21.82 49.58
C ALA A 837 57.18 22.18 49.20
N MET A 838 56.39 21.18 48.78
CA MET A 838 54.99 21.38 48.41
C MET A 838 54.05 21.72 49.59
N LEU A 839 54.48 21.57 50.85
CA LEU A 839 53.69 21.92 52.04
C LEU A 839 53.88 23.39 52.48
N HIS A 840 55.00 24.02 52.14
CA HIS A 840 55.40 25.34 52.64
C HIS A 840 55.60 26.34 51.49
N GLU A 841 54.53 26.67 50.75
CA GLU A 841 54.56 27.60 49.59
C GLU A 841 55.71 27.32 48.60
N PRO A 842 55.54 26.38 47.65
CA PRO A 842 56.64 25.88 46.84
C PRO A 842 57.20 26.94 45.89
N SER A 843 58.52 27.14 45.88
CA SER A 843 59.22 27.91 44.86
C SER A 843 59.52 27.06 43.63
N GLY A 844 59.30 27.60 42.42
CA GLY A 844 59.62 26.91 41.17
C GLY A 844 61.10 26.53 41.05
N GLU A 845 62.01 27.32 41.63
CA GLU A 845 63.46 27.05 41.65
C GLU A 845 63.80 25.87 42.55
N GLU A 846 63.21 25.80 43.74
CA GLU A 846 63.42 24.69 44.69
C GLU A 846 62.95 23.36 44.10
N ILE A 847 61.80 23.36 43.43
CA ILE A 847 61.28 22.17 42.74
C ILE A 847 62.19 21.75 41.58
N TYR A 848 62.72 22.71 40.81
CA TYR A 848 63.67 22.42 39.74
C TYR A 848 64.97 21.80 40.26
N GLU A 849 65.52 22.30 41.36
CA GLU A 849 66.74 21.72 41.96
C GLU A 849 66.53 20.28 42.45
N ILE A 850 65.38 20.00 43.08
CA ILE A 850 65.01 18.64 43.50
C ILE A 850 64.87 17.73 42.28
N ALA A 851 64.21 18.21 41.22
CA ALA A 851 64.03 17.46 39.97
C ALA A 851 65.35 17.19 39.24
N LEU A 852 66.25 18.17 39.18
CA LEU A 852 67.59 18.03 38.59
C LEU A 852 68.45 17.03 39.35
N ALA A 853 68.39 17.05 40.68
CA ALA A 853 69.10 16.08 41.50
C ALA A 853 68.52 14.66 41.30
N ALA A 854 67.19 14.53 41.27
CA ALA A 854 66.53 13.25 41.00
C ALA A 854 66.83 12.71 39.59
N SER A 855 66.86 13.56 38.56
CA SER A 855 67.12 13.15 37.19
C SER A 855 68.53 12.61 36.96
N SER A 856 69.49 13.03 37.80
CA SER A 856 70.87 12.52 37.77
C SER A 856 70.97 11.05 38.19
N GLU A 857 70.09 10.58 39.07
CA GLU A 857 69.96 9.16 39.42
C GLU A 857 69.04 8.42 38.44
N LYS A 858 67.83 8.96 38.22
CA LYS A 858 66.81 8.40 37.35
C LYS A 858 66.12 9.50 36.55
N PRO A 859 66.39 9.62 35.23
CA PRO A 859 65.86 10.70 34.40
C PRO A 859 64.34 10.89 34.46
N LEU A 860 63.59 9.78 34.46
CA LEU A 860 62.12 9.80 34.51
C LEU A 860 61.60 10.37 35.85
N GLU A 861 62.23 10.04 36.97
CA GLU A 861 61.81 10.47 38.30
C GLU A 861 61.87 12.01 38.41
N GLY A 862 62.96 12.61 37.95
CA GLY A 862 63.09 14.07 37.91
C GLY A 862 62.06 14.77 37.03
N LEU A 863 61.81 14.24 35.82
CA LEU A 863 60.81 14.78 34.90
C LEU A 863 59.38 14.66 35.48
N MET A 864 59.05 13.54 36.11
CA MET A 864 57.76 13.34 36.77
C MET A 864 57.50 14.31 37.93
N LEU A 865 58.54 14.73 38.67
CA LEU A 865 58.38 15.74 39.72
C LEU A 865 57.97 17.10 39.13
N LEU A 866 58.52 17.48 37.97
CA LEU A 866 58.16 18.70 37.26
C LEU A 866 56.74 18.62 36.67
N GLU A 867 56.39 17.49 36.05
CA GLU A 867 55.05 17.20 35.55
C GLU A 867 54.00 17.32 36.68
N ARG A 868 54.30 16.76 37.86
CA ARG A 868 53.43 16.86 39.05
C ARG A 868 53.33 18.26 39.62
N ALA A 869 54.42 19.01 39.62
CA ALA A 869 54.41 20.39 40.09
C ALA A 869 53.47 21.24 39.22
N GLN A 870 53.56 21.10 37.91
CA GLN A 870 52.67 21.77 36.96
C GLN A 870 51.20 21.36 37.17
N ASN A 871 50.93 20.07 37.42
CA ASN A 871 49.58 19.54 37.67
C ASN A 871 49.02 19.81 39.09
N SER A 872 49.80 20.44 39.98
CA SER A 872 49.43 20.61 41.40
C SER A 872 48.43 21.75 41.66
N GLY A 873 48.30 22.70 40.72
CA GLY A 873 47.50 23.91 40.88
C GLY A 873 48.03 24.92 41.90
N LYS A 874 49.24 24.72 42.44
CA LYS A 874 49.85 25.58 43.47
C LYS A 874 50.75 26.70 42.91
N PHE A 875 51.07 26.67 41.61
CA PHE A 875 51.96 27.62 40.96
C PHE A 875 51.18 28.62 40.11
N GLY A 876 51.65 29.86 40.02
CA GLY A 876 51.10 30.86 39.12
C GLY A 876 51.47 30.59 37.65
N VAL A 877 50.80 31.25 36.71
CA VAL A 877 50.99 31.05 35.25
C VAL A 877 52.45 31.25 34.81
N LEU A 878 53.16 32.22 35.41
CA LEU A 878 54.58 32.47 35.08
C LEU A 878 55.50 31.36 35.58
N ASP A 879 55.27 30.82 36.78
CA ASP A 879 56.08 29.75 37.34
C ASP A 879 55.80 28.41 36.66
N ILE A 880 54.55 28.16 36.23
CA ILE A 880 54.22 27.01 35.37
C ILE A 880 55.02 27.07 34.05
N LYS A 881 55.09 28.24 33.41
CA LYS A 881 55.91 28.41 32.19
C LYS A 881 57.39 28.10 32.45
N ARG A 882 57.94 28.58 33.58
CA ARG A 882 59.33 28.29 33.97
C ARG A 882 59.56 26.81 34.22
N LEU A 883 58.65 26.14 34.91
CA LEU A 883 58.70 24.70 35.15
C LEU A 883 58.61 23.90 33.85
N ALA A 884 57.75 24.30 32.91
CA ALA A 884 57.65 23.70 31.59
C ALA A 884 58.94 23.87 30.77
N ASP A 885 59.55 25.06 30.79
CA ASP A 885 60.83 25.30 30.12
C ASP A 885 61.98 24.51 30.77
N ALA A 886 61.96 24.38 32.10
CA ALA A 886 62.90 23.54 32.83
C ALA A 886 62.74 22.06 32.47
N GLU A 887 61.51 21.57 32.36
CA GLU A 887 61.20 20.20 31.94
C GLU A 887 61.71 19.92 30.52
N ARG A 888 61.48 20.84 29.57
CA ARG A 888 61.98 20.73 28.19
C ARG A 888 63.51 20.62 28.13
N ARG A 889 64.21 21.45 28.90
CA ARG A 889 65.69 21.41 28.99
C ARG A 889 66.19 20.11 29.60
N LEU A 890 65.51 19.64 30.64
CA LEU A 890 65.86 18.39 31.32
C LEU A 890 65.64 17.19 30.39
N PHE A 891 64.53 17.18 29.66
CA PHE A 891 64.24 16.17 28.65
C PHE A 891 65.28 16.17 27.53
N ALA A 892 65.63 17.34 26.98
CA ALA A 892 66.63 17.45 25.92
C ALA A 892 68.00 16.85 26.33
N THR A 893 68.35 16.96 27.61
CA THR A 893 69.60 16.40 28.17
C THR A 893 69.56 14.87 28.26
N HIS A 894 68.40 14.30 28.63
CA HIS A 894 68.26 12.88 28.91
C HIS A 894 67.54 12.06 27.82
N ARG A 895 67.12 12.69 26.70
CA ARG A 895 66.30 12.04 25.65
C ARG A 895 66.91 10.75 25.09
N HIS A 896 68.23 10.65 25.01
CA HIS A 896 68.94 9.47 24.50
C HIS A 896 68.96 8.29 25.48
N ASN A 897 68.60 8.51 26.75
CA ASN A 897 68.58 7.49 27.79
C ASN A 897 67.15 7.16 28.24
N LEU A 898 66.13 7.78 27.63
CA LEU A 898 64.73 7.64 28.01
C LEU A 898 63.94 6.90 26.90
N PRO A 899 63.54 5.63 27.12
CA PRO A 899 62.68 4.88 26.19
C PRO A 899 61.37 5.60 25.88
N VAL A 900 60.86 5.45 24.65
CA VAL A 900 59.60 6.10 24.22
C VAL A 900 58.42 5.72 25.12
N LYS A 901 58.32 4.47 25.58
CA LYS A 901 57.25 4.02 26.50
C LYS A 901 57.19 4.80 27.83
N GLN A 902 58.30 5.40 28.26
CA GLN A 902 58.36 6.21 29.47
C GLN A 902 58.01 7.67 29.21
N ARG A 903 58.09 8.13 27.95
CA ARG A 903 57.79 9.51 27.54
C ARG A 903 56.29 9.80 27.50
N ALA A 904 55.45 8.77 27.29
CA ALA A 904 53.99 8.87 27.32
C ALA A 904 53.43 9.46 28.63
N TYR A 905 54.21 9.43 29.71
CA TYR A 905 53.83 9.99 31.02
C TYR A 905 54.19 11.48 31.18
N LEU A 906 54.88 12.09 30.20
CA LEU A 906 55.34 13.48 30.20
C LEU A 906 54.48 14.31 29.24
N ARG A 907 53.32 14.80 29.70
CA ARG A 907 52.30 15.39 28.82
C ARG A 907 52.58 16.84 28.49
N HIS A 908 53.20 17.59 29.40
CA HIS A 908 53.49 19.01 29.18
C HIS A 908 54.55 19.25 28.10
N LEU A 909 55.32 18.22 27.72
CA LEU A 909 56.35 18.30 26.69
C LEU A 909 55.81 18.31 25.25
N ALA A 910 54.53 18.02 25.02
CA ALA A 910 53.87 18.02 23.70
C ALA A 910 54.70 17.32 22.60
N LEU A 911 55.25 16.15 22.91
CA LEU A 911 56.11 15.39 22.01
C LEU A 911 55.30 14.74 20.88
N THR A 912 55.81 14.81 19.65
CA THR A 912 55.15 14.26 18.46
C THR A 912 55.09 12.73 18.50
N PRO A 913 53.91 12.09 18.40
CA PRO A 913 53.82 10.64 18.30
C PRO A 913 54.16 10.15 16.88
N LEU A 914 54.73 8.95 16.81
CA LEU A 914 54.86 8.20 15.56
C LEU A 914 53.68 7.24 15.43
N VAL A 915 52.98 7.32 14.30
CA VAL A 915 51.86 6.44 13.97
C VAL A 915 52.30 5.47 12.88
N ILE A 916 52.26 4.19 13.21
CA ILE A 916 52.37 3.07 12.28
C ILE A 916 50.97 2.78 11.76
N VAL A 917 50.77 2.82 10.45
CA VAL A 917 49.45 2.62 9.86
C VAL A 917 49.32 1.19 9.38
N ASP A 918 48.26 0.53 9.80
CA ASP A 918 47.96 -0.85 9.46
C ASP A 918 47.29 -0.97 8.07
N THR A 919 47.29 -2.16 7.48
CA THR A 919 46.79 -2.38 6.12
C THR A 919 45.30 -2.08 6.00
N ASN A 920 44.49 -2.37 7.01
CA ASN A 920 43.04 -2.08 6.99
C ASN A 920 42.71 -0.60 6.75
N ILE A 921 43.45 0.33 7.36
CA ILE A 921 43.31 1.79 7.16
C ILE A 921 43.83 2.19 5.78
N LEU A 922 44.92 1.57 5.32
CA LEU A 922 45.51 1.85 4.00
C LEU A 922 44.64 1.34 2.84
N ILE A 923 43.86 0.28 3.05
CA ILE A 923 42.88 -0.18 2.06
C ILE A 923 41.80 0.91 1.85
N ASP A 924 41.42 1.66 2.88
CA ASP A 924 40.50 2.78 2.69
C ASP A 924 41.13 3.93 1.89
N GLU A 925 42.42 4.22 2.09
CA GLU A 925 43.17 5.17 1.24
C GLU A 925 43.27 4.66 -0.21
N LEU A 926 43.52 3.36 -0.41
CA LEU A 926 43.51 2.75 -1.75
C LEU A 926 42.14 2.95 -2.41
N HIS A 927 41.06 2.61 -1.71
CA HIS A 927 39.69 2.79 -2.20
C HIS A 927 39.42 4.25 -2.54
N TYR A 928 39.83 5.19 -1.68
CA TYR A 928 39.71 6.63 -1.94
C TYR A 928 40.45 7.07 -3.21
N LYS A 929 41.73 6.70 -3.38
CA LYS A 929 42.52 7.07 -4.56
C LYS A 929 42.02 6.43 -5.86
N ILE A 930 41.53 5.20 -5.81
CA ILE A 930 40.91 4.54 -6.96
C ILE A 930 39.61 5.28 -7.32
N SER A 931 38.80 5.64 -6.32
CA SER A 931 37.59 6.44 -6.52
C SER A 931 37.90 7.77 -7.21
N GLU A 932 38.98 8.42 -6.80
CA GLU A 932 39.45 9.67 -7.40
C GLU A 932 39.84 9.50 -8.88
N LYS A 933 40.62 8.45 -9.21
CA LYS A 933 40.95 8.12 -10.61
C LYS A 933 39.72 7.81 -11.46
N LEU A 934 38.67 7.26 -10.85
CA LEU A 934 37.39 6.99 -11.51
C LEU A 934 36.51 8.25 -11.65
N GLY A 935 36.92 9.39 -11.10
CA GLY A 935 36.15 10.63 -11.09
C GLY A 935 34.97 10.62 -10.11
N ILE A 936 35.00 9.73 -9.12
CA ILE A 936 33.96 9.57 -8.11
C ILE A 936 34.30 10.47 -6.93
N ASN A 937 33.40 11.40 -6.64
CA ASN A 937 33.45 12.24 -5.46
C ASN A 937 32.94 11.43 -4.25
N SER A 938 33.77 10.54 -3.71
CA SER A 938 33.45 9.76 -2.50
C SER A 938 33.03 10.64 -1.31
N GLU A 939 33.39 11.92 -1.32
CA GLU A 939 33.01 12.88 -0.28
C GLU A 939 31.55 13.37 -0.38
N ALA A 940 30.94 13.30 -1.56
CA ALA A 940 29.55 13.74 -1.77
C ALA A 940 28.53 12.72 -1.24
N ALA A 941 28.93 11.45 -1.09
CA ALA A 941 28.11 10.41 -0.51
C ALA A 941 28.17 10.43 1.03
N LEU A 942 27.05 10.05 1.66
CA LEU A 942 26.97 9.86 3.10
C LEU A 942 27.78 8.62 3.53
N ASP A 943 28.59 8.76 4.59
CA ASP A 943 29.22 7.61 5.23
C ASP A 943 28.23 6.90 6.17
N ILE A 944 27.32 6.15 5.56
CA ILE A 944 26.25 5.46 6.30
C ILE A 944 26.80 4.29 7.13
N GLY A 945 27.96 3.74 6.74
CA GLY A 945 28.59 2.61 7.42
C GLY A 945 29.47 3.00 8.61
N GLY A 946 29.67 4.29 8.88
CA GLY A 946 30.59 4.75 9.92
C GLY A 946 32.02 4.28 9.70
N ARG A 947 32.39 3.94 8.46
CA ARG A 947 33.76 3.46 8.15
C ARG A 947 34.76 4.57 8.37
N GLY A 948 34.34 5.84 8.42
CA GLY A 948 35.11 6.97 8.89
C GLY A 948 36.23 7.40 7.95
N ARG A 949 36.57 8.68 7.96
CA ARG A 949 37.60 9.28 7.11
C ARG A 949 38.98 9.28 7.79
N PHE A 950 39.28 8.25 8.59
CA PHE A 950 40.41 8.28 9.52
C PHE A 950 41.78 8.37 8.83
N HIS A 951 41.97 7.66 7.70
CA HIS A 951 43.20 7.75 6.90
C HIS A 951 43.50 9.20 6.46
N ARG A 952 42.49 9.99 6.09
CA ARG A 952 42.66 11.40 5.70
C ARG A 952 43.00 12.29 6.88
N ILE A 953 42.43 12.02 8.05
CA ILE A 953 42.78 12.74 9.28
C ILE A 953 44.25 12.48 9.62
N LEU A 954 44.72 11.24 9.51
CA LEU A 954 46.13 10.91 9.72
C LEU A 954 47.02 11.70 8.76
N LYS A 955 46.70 11.70 7.46
CA LYS A 955 47.43 12.47 6.44
C LYS A 955 47.42 13.96 6.74
N HIS A 956 46.26 14.54 7.09
CA HIS A 956 46.13 15.95 7.44
C HIS A 956 46.95 16.32 8.68
N ARG A 957 46.89 15.51 9.75
CA ARG A 957 47.67 15.74 10.97
C ARG A 957 49.17 15.61 10.75
N ALA A 958 49.58 14.72 9.85
CA ALA A 958 50.98 14.59 9.45
C ALA A 958 51.46 15.82 8.67
N GLN A 959 50.62 16.36 7.77
CA GLN A 959 50.88 17.60 7.04
C GLN A 959 50.96 18.83 7.97
N GLU A 960 50.16 18.87 9.04
CA GLU A 960 50.26 19.89 10.11
C GLU A 960 51.53 19.73 10.97
N GLY A 961 52.28 18.63 10.84
CA GLY A 961 53.45 18.31 11.66
C GLY A 961 53.11 17.85 13.08
N VAL A 962 51.84 17.54 13.34
CA VAL A 962 51.34 17.14 14.67
C VAL A 962 51.60 15.67 14.95
N ILE A 963 51.72 14.84 13.91
CA ILE A 963 52.14 13.43 13.99
C ILE A 963 53.19 13.11 12.94
N GLN A 964 53.88 12.00 13.14
CA GLN A 964 54.71 11.36 12.13
C GLN A 964 54.07 10.06 11.67
N LEU A 965 54.15 9.73 10.38
CA LEU A 965 53.63 8.48 9.81
C LEU A 965 54.78 7.59 9.33
N TRP A 966 54.66 6.29 9.53
CA TRP A 966 55.61 5.31 8.99
C TRP A 966 54.93 3.98 8.65
N LEU A 967 55.40 3.37 7.56
CA LEU A 967 54.96 2.05 7.10
C LEU A 967 56.14 1.07 7.11
N PRO A 968 56.15 0.05 7.99
CA PRO A 968 57.13 -1.04 7.98
C PRO A 968 57.04 -1.88 6.70
N LYS A 969 58.10 -2.63 6.35
CA LYS A 969 58.09 -3.48 5.14
C LYS A 969 56.99 -4.53 5.15
N VAL A 970 56.61 -5.03 6.33
CA VAL A 970 55.53 -6.03 6.48
C VAL A 970 54.21 -5.47 5.91
N VAL A 971 53.83 -4.25 6.33
CA VAL A 971 52.64 -3.54 5.84
C VAL A 971 52.77 -3.18 4.36
N GLN A 972 53.93 -2.69 3.92
CA GLN A 972 54.15 -2.37 2.51
C GLN A 972 53.96 -3.60 1.60
N THR A 973 54.54 -4.74 1.99
CA THR A 973 54.44 -5.99 1.23
C THR A 973 53.01 -6.49 1.18
N GLU A 974 52.32 -6.43 2.32
CA GLU A 974 50.93 -6.86 2.43
C GLU A 974 49.99 -5.95 1.61
N LEU A 975 50.15 -4.62 1.69
CA LEU A 975 49.36 -3.68 0.89
C LEU A 975 49.52 -3.91 -0.61
N VAL A 976 50.76 -4.12 -1.07
CA VAL A 976 51.04 -4.43 -2.49
C VAL A 976 50.45 -5.78 -2.88
N SER A 977 50.48 -6.78 -2.00
CA SER A 977 49.83 -8.07 -2.23
C SER A 977 48.31 -7.94 -2.34
N ILE A 978 47.68 -7.12 -1.49
CA ILE A 978 46.24 -6.85 -1.52
C ILE A 978 45.85 -6.08 -2.78
N ALA A 979 46.65 -5.08 -3.16
CA ALA A 979 46.44 -4.33 -4.40
C ALA A 979 46.61 -5.20 -5.66
N ALA A 980 47.41 -6.27 -5.58
CA ALA A 980 47.56 -7.24 -6.67
C ALA A 980 46.36 -8.18 -6.82
N ASP A 981 45.51 -8.29 -5.80
CA ASP A 981 44.25 -9.05 -5.81
C ASP A 981 43.11 -8.18 -6.35
N VAL A 982 42.98 -8.18 -7.69
CA VAL A 982 42.03 -7.35 -8.43
C VAL A 982 40.58 -7.64 -8.04
N GLU A 983 40.23 -8.90 -7.78
CA GLU A 983 38.86 -9.30 -7.43
C GLU A 983 38.47 -8.73 -6.05
N ARG A 984 39.36 -8.88 -5.06
CA ARG A 984 39.14 -8.34 -3.71
C ARG A 984 38.95 -6.81 -3.70
N ILE A 985 39.70 -6.09 -4.52
CA ILE A 985 39.53 -4.63 -4.66
C ILE A 985 38.24 -4.31 -5.42
N ARG A 986 37.92 -5.04 -6.49
CA ARG A 986 36.71 -4.84 -7.29
C ARG A 986 35.43 -5.01 -6.47
N GLU A 987 35.36 -5.99 -5.57
CA GLU A 987 34.22 -6.21 -4.69
C GLU A 987 33.86 -4.98 -3.83
N ARG A 988 34.85 -4.15 -3.48
CA ARG A 988 34.63 -2.94 -2.68
C ARG A 988 33.92 -1.81 -3.43
N PHE A 989 33.93 -1.85 -4.77
CA PHE A 989 33.24 -0.88 -5.62
C PHE A 989 31.83 -1.31 -6.01
N THR A 990 31.35 -2.46 -5.51
CA THR A 990 30.01 -2.97 -5.85
C THR A 990 28.86 -2.09 -5.37
N GLU A 991 29.11 -1.16 -4.43
CA GLU A 991 28.13 -0.19 -3.92
C GLU A 991 28.42 1.24 -4.38
N THR A 992 29.28 1.39 -5.38
CA THR A 992 29.75 2.67 -5.91
C THR A 992 29.31 2.81 -7.36
N LEU A 993 28.85 3.99 -7.76
CA LEU A 993 28.43 4.21 -9.13
C LEU A 993 29.63 4.34 -10.07
N VAL A 994 29.91 3.31 -10.87
CA VAL A 994 31.03 3.30 -11.82
C VAL A 994 30.66 2.55 -13.10
N ALA A 995 30.90 3.16 -14.26
CA ALA A 995 30.87 2.45 -15.54
C ALA A 995 31.81 1.23 -15.53
N GLU A 996 31.30 0.04 -15.86
CA GLU A 996 32.11 -1.20 -15.88
C GLU A 996 33.37 -1.06 -16.74
N GLY A 997 33.27 -0.40 -17.91
CA GLY A 997 34.42 -0.16 -18.78
C GLY A 997 35.50 0.73 -18.15
N LYS A 998 35.12 1.78 -17.41
CA LYS A 998 36.09 2.63 -16.69
C LYS A 998 36.67 1.92 -15.47
N LEU A 999 35.86 1.11 -14.80
CA LEU A 999 36.31 0.29 -13.69
C LEU A 999 37.38 -0.71 -14.14
N ASP A 1000 37.18 -1.36 -15.29
CA ASP A 1000 38.17 -2.28 -15.88
C ASP A 1000 39.45 -1.57 -16.32
N GLU A 1001 39.37 -0.35 -16.83
CA GLU A 1001 40.53 0.47 -17.19
C GLU A 1001 41.39 0.84 -15.97
N VAL A 1002 40.77 1.22 -14.84
CA VAL A 1002 41.48 1.70 -13.65
C VAL A 1002 41.87 0.56 -12.69
N VAL A 1003 41.00 -0.45 -12.53
CA VAL A 1003 41.15 -1.58 -11.60
C VAL A 1003 41.82 -2.75 -12.31
N ASN A 1004 43.05 -2.50 -12.77
CA ASN A 1004 43.97 -3.52 -13.27
C ASN A 1004 45.20 -3.62 -12.36
N LYS A 1005 45.89 -4.77 -12.41
CA LYS A 1005 47.00 -5.08 -11.50
C LYS A 1005 48.10 -4.00 -11.48
N ASP A 1006 48.50 -3.49 -12.65
CA ASP A 1006 49.60 -2.53 -12.74
C ASP A 1006 49.21 -1.17 -12.15
N SER A 1007 48.00 -0.67 -12.48
CA SER A 1007 47.45 0.57 -11.95
C SER A 1007 47.24 0.50 -10.43
N LEU A 1008 46.71 -0.61 -9.91
CA LEU A 1008 46.49 -0.80 -8.47
C LEU A 1008 47.80 -0.83 -7.69
N VAL A 1009 48.83 -1.52 -8.19
CA VAL A 1009 50.16 -1.56 -7.57
C VAL A 1009 50.83 -0.18 -7.61
N GLU A 1010 50.66 0.59 -8.70
CA GLU A 1010 51.14 1.97 -8.76
C GLU A 1010 50.47 2.87 -7.70
N ILE A 1011 49.15 2.77 -7.56
CA ILE A 1011 48.38 3.51 -6.53
C ILE A 1011 48.83 3.12 -5.13
N ALA A 1012 49.07 1.83 -4.87
CA ALA A 1012 49.57 1.35 -3.59
C ALA A 1012 50.96 1.90 -3.26
N ASN A 1013 51.89 1.91 -4.22
CA ASN A 1013 53.20 2.51 -4.03
C ASN A 1013 53.12 4.02 -3.75
N LEU A 1014 52.19 4.72 -4.40
CA LEU A 1014 51.95 6.13 -4.13
C LEU A 1014 51.42 6.34 -2.71
N ALA A 1015 50.44 5.56 -2.27
CA ALA A 1015 49.95 5.57 -0.88
C ALA A 1015 51.08 5.29 0.13
N ILE A 1016 51.94 4.32 -0.15
CA ILE A 1016 53.11 4.00 0.69
C ILE A 1016 54.02 5.20 0.87
N SER A 1017 54.28 5.94 -0.22
CA SER A 1017 55.14 7.12 -0.19
C SER A 1017 54.55 8.28 0.63
N GLU A 1018 53.23 8.49 0.56
CA GLU A 1018 52.54 9.57 1.26
C GLU A 1018 52.38 9.30 2.77
N PHE A 1019 52.18 8.04 3.14
CA PHE A 1019 52.02 7.60 4.54
C PHE A 1019 53.35 7.27 5.23
N SER A 1020 54.48 7.68 4.64
CA SER A 1020 55.83 7.48 5.19
C SER A 1020 56.56 8.82 5.36
N THR A 1021 56.08 9.68 6.26
CA THR A 1021 56.70 10.99 6.56
C THR A 1021 57.95 10.86 7.43
N TRP A 1022 58.07 9.77 8.18
CA TRP A 1022 59.21 9.43 9.02
C TRP A 1022 59.94 8.20 8.51
N LYS A 1023 61.26 8.17 8.71
CA LYS A 1023 62.12 7.02 8.37
C LYS A 1023 63.04 6.71 9.55
N PRO A 1024 63.25 5.43 9.88
CA PRO A 1024 64.16 5.06 10.94
C PRO A 1024 65.61 5.39 10.55
N LEU A 1025 66.38 5.87 11.53
CA LEU A 1025 67.83 6.07 11.39
C LEU A 1025 68.57 4.72 11.36
N ASP A 1026 68.04 3.72 12.07
CA ASP A 1026 68.52 2.35 12.10
C ASP A 1026 67.78 1.51 11.04
N LEU A 1027 68.49 1.10 10.00
CA LEU A 1027 67.94 0.29 8.90
C LEU A 1027 67.56 -1.14 9.32
N HIS A 1028 68.04 -1.59 10.48
CA HIS A 1028 67.79 -2.91 11.04
C HIS A 1028 66.72 -2.91 12.15
N ILE A 1029 66.04 -1.78 12.38
CA ILE A 1029 65.01 -1.69 13.44
C ILE A 1029 63.88 -2.71 13.27
N GLU A 1030 63.60 -3.11 12.03
CA GLU A 1030 62.59 -4.12 11.71
C GLU A 1030 63.03 -5.54 12.09
N ASP A 1031 64.34 -5.82 12.14
CA ASP A 1031 64.87 -7.14 12.52
C ASP A 1031 64.60 -7.44 14.01
N GLU A 1032 64.41 -6.41 14.83
CA GLU A 1032 64.09 -6.52 16.26
C GLU A 1032 62.68 -7.06 16.54
N ALA A 1033 61.79 -7.07 15.55
CA ALA A 1033 60.51 -7.76 15.69
C ALA A 1033 60.68 -9.28 15.91
N ASN A 1034 61.88 -9.82 15.67
CA ASN A 1034 62.25 -11.21 15.88
C ASN A 1034 62.98 -11.47 17.21
N ASP A 1035 63.06 -10.47 18.10
CA ASP A 1035 63.59 -10.66 19.45
C ASP A 1035 62.82 -11.76 20.20
N GLU A 1036 63.55 -12.76 20.72
CA GLU A 1036 62.97 -13.94 21.36
C GLU A 1036 62.23 -13.58 22.67
N ASP A 1037 62.72 -12.60 23.42
CA ASP A 1037 62.11 -12.18 24.68
C ASP A 1037 60.78 -11.47 24.39
N ILE A 1038 60.76 -10.54 23.43
CA ILE A 1038 59.54 -9.83 23.00
C ILE A 1038 58.50 -10.82 22.47
N ARG A 1039 58.90 -11.78 21.62
CA ARG A 1039 57.97 -12.79 21.07
C ARG A 1039 57.42 -13.72 22.14
N THR A 1040 58.24 -14.10 23.12
CA THR A 1040 57.79 -14.94 24.25
C THR A 1040 56.80 -14.17 25.12
N ASP A 1041 57.08 -12.90 25.41
CA ASP A 1041 56.18 -12.03 26.17
C ASP A 1041 54.86 -11.77 25.45
N LEU A 1042 54.87 -11.63 24.12
CA LEU A 1042 53.67 -11.53 23.28
C LEU A 1042 52.85 -12.82 23.33
N LYS A 1043 53.45 -14.00 23.14
CA LYS A 1043 52.73 -15.28 23.25
C LYS A 1043 52.05 -15.44 24.60
N LYS A 1044 52.75 -15.09 25.68
CA LYS A 1044 52.18 -15.09 27.03
C LYS A 1044 51.03 -14.09 27.17
N PHE A 1045 51.12 -12.92 26.54
CA PHE A 1045 50.04 -11.95 26.52
C PHE A 1045 48.81 -12.48 25.81
N LEU A 1046 48.96 -13.08 24.62
CA LEU A 1046 47.85 -13.66 23.86
C LEU A 1046 47.16 -14.77 24.65
N LEU A 1047 47.92 -15.64 25.33
CA LEU A 1047 47.37 -16.68 26.21
C LEU A 1047 46.65 -16.11 27.45
N GLU A 1048 47.15 -15.02 28.05
CA GLU A 1048 46.47 -14.33 29.15
C GLU A 1048 45.12 -13.70 28.75
N HIS A 1049 44.89 -13.47 27.45
CA HIS A 1049 43.70 -12.82 26.90
C HIS A 1049 42.91 -13.76 25.95
N SER A 1050 43.09 -15.08 26.08
CA SER A 1050 42.47 -16.07 25.18
C SER A 1050 40.96 -15.90 25.08
N ASP A 1051 40.28 -15.57 26.18
CA ASP A 1051 38.82 -15.40 26.18
C ASP A 1051 38.33 -14.34 25.18
N ILE A 1052 39.09 -13.25 24.97
CA ILE A 1052 38.74 -12.22 23.98
C ILE A 1052 39.04 -12.72 22.58
N TYR A 1053 40.22 -13.33 22.39
CA TYR A 1053 40.63 -13.82 21.09
C TYR A 1053 39.78 -15.01 20.61
N ASP A 1054 39.23 -15.82 21.51
CA ASP A 1054 38.29 -16.89 21.21
C ASP A 1054 36.97 -16.32 20.66
N GLU A 1055 36.46 -15.24 21.25
CA GLU A 1055 35.26 -14.53 20.75
C GLU A 1055 35.52 -13.81 19.41
N ILE A 1056 36.68 -13.15 19.26
CA ILE A 1056 37.11 -12.60 17.96
C ILE A 1056 37.18 -13.72 16.93
N THR A 1057 37.71 -14.89 17.31
CA THR A 1057 37.78 -16.06 16.44
C THR A 1057 36.39 -16.54 16.04
N ALA A 1058 35.45 -16.63 16.99
CA ALA A 1058 34.07 -17.01 16.72
C ALA A 1058 33.38 -16.02 15.77
N MET A 1059 33.57 -14.72 15.99
CA MET A 1059 33.02 -13.66 15.15
C MET A 1059 33.60 -13.68 13.73
N LYS A 1060 34.94 -13.73 13.60
CA LYS A 1060 35.60 -13.78 12.28
C LYS A 1060 35.25 -15.06 11.52
N ARG A 1061 34.97 -16.20 12.20
CA ARG A 1061 34.49 -17.45 11.59
C ARG A 1061 33.10 -17.36 10.96
N MET A 1062 32.25 -16.44 11.41
CA MET A 1062 30.95 -16.21 10.76
C MET A 1062 31.09 -15.65 9.35
N HIS A 1063 32.24 -15.04 9.02
CA HIS A 1063 32.51 -14.38 7.74
C HIS A 1063 33.51 -15.12 6.84
N GLY A 1064 34.05 -16.27 7.25
CA GLY A 1064 34.98 -17.09 6.48
C GLY A 1064 35.90 -17.96 7.34
N GLU A 1065 36.78 -18.76 6.72
CA GLU A 1065 37.77 -19.57 7.43
C GLU A 1065 39.14 -18.83 7.45
N PRO A 1066 39.52 -18.14 8.54
CA PRO A 1066 40.71 -17.29 8.55
C PRO A 1066 42.01 -18.09 8.68
N LEU A 1067 43.12 -17.54 8.15
CA LEU A 1067 44.50 -18.03 8.36
C LEU A 1067 44.94 -17.74 9.82
N ARG A 1068 45.50 -18.73 10.53
CA ARG A 1068 45.71 -18.66 11.99
C ARG A 1068 47.15 -18.95 12.41
N THR A 1069 47.48 -18.51 13.62
CA THR A 1069 48.66 -18.99 14.35
C THR A 1069 48.26 -19.96 15.46
N VAL A 1070 48.98 -21.08 15.54
CA VAL A 1070 48.80 -22.08 16.60
C VAL A 1070 49.78 -21.78 17.72
N ILE A 1071 49.26 -21.50 18.91
CA ILE A 1071 50.04 -21.30 20.14
C ILE A 1071 49.57 -22.34 21.15
N GLU A 1072 50.46 -23.25 21.58
CA GLU A 1072 50.15 -24.32 22.55
C GLU A 1072 48.89 -25.14 22.17
N ASP A 1073 48.79 -25.57 20.91
CA ASP A 1073 47.66 -26.33 20.34
C ASP A 1073 46.29 -25.60 20.38
N LYS A 1074 46.31 -24.28 20.61
CA LYS A 1074 45.14 -23.41 20.49
C LYS A 1074 45.28 -22.50 19.27
N ASP A 1075 44.20 -22.39 18.51
CA ASP A 1075 44.06 -21.44 17.42
C ASP A 1075 43.74 -20.06 18.00
N ILE A 1076 44.70 -19.14 17.95
CA ILE A 1076 44.57 -17.81 18.57
C ILE A 1076 44.91 -16.73 17.54
N PHE A 1077 44.05 -15.72 17.40
CA PHE A 1077 44.35 -14.45 16.71
C PHE A 1077 45.31 -13.61 17.57
N PRO A 1078 46.20 -12.78 16.97
CA PRO A 1078 46.17 -12.26 15.60
C PRO A 1078 47.07 -12.99 14.58
N GLU A 1079 47.07 -12.56 13.32
CA GLU A 1079 47.88 -13.14 12.23
C GLU A 1079 49.39 -12.90 12.42
N ILE A 1080 50.24 -13.60 11.64
CA ILE A 1080 51.70 -13.47 11.77
C ILE A 1080 52.17 -12.04 11.46
N ALA A 1081 51.55 -11.37 10.48
CA ALA A 1081 51.85 -9.99 10.13
C ALA A 1081 51.60 -9.05 11.31
N ASP A 1082 50.41 -9.15 11.91
CA ASP A 1082 50.02 -8.38 13.11
C ASP A 1082 50.94 -8.65 14.29
N GLN A 1083 51.27 -9.91 14.57
CA GLN A 1083 52.22 -10.25 15.64
C GLN A 1083 53.58 -9.60 15.41
N THR A 1084 54.03 -9.55 14.16
CA THR A 1084 55.28 -8.90 13.79
C THR A 1084 55.19 -7.39 14.02
N LEU A 1085 54.05 -6.76 13.70
CA LEU A 1085 53.81 -5.34 14.00
C LEU A 1085 53.75 -5.06 15.50
N MET A 1086 53.10 -5.91 16.28
CA MET A 1086 53.06 -5.81 17.75
C MET A 1086 54.47 -5.88 18.35
N CYS A 1087 55.28 -6.83 17.90
CA CYS A 1087 56.68 -6.96 18.33
C CYS A 1087 57.51 -5.75 17.92
N LEU A 1088 57.36 -5.26 16.69
CA LEU A 1088 58.07 -4.08 16.18
C LEU A 1088 57.73 -2.84 17.00
N CYS A 1089 56.44 -2.57 17.24
CA CYS A 1089 55.99 -1.45 18.07
C CYS A 1089 56.56 -1.53 19.49
N THR A 1090 56.63 -2.73 20.06
CA THR A 1090 57.22 -2.99 21.38
C THR A 1090 58.72 -2.68 21.39
N ALA A 1091 59.47 -3.16 20.40
CA ALA A 1091 60.89 -2.88 20.27
C ALA A 1091 61.17 -1.37 20.17
N MET A 1092 60.40 -0.68 19.32
CA MET A 1092 60.49 0.78 19.17
C MET A 1092 60.13 1.53 20.46
N ALA A 1093 59.10 1.11 21.17
CA ALA A 1093 58.68 1.71 22.44
C ALA A 1093 59.75 1.54 23.53
N ASN A 1094 60.54 0.47 23.49
CA ASN A 1094 61.65 0.20 24.41
C ASN A 1094 62.91 1.02 24.10
N ARG A 1095 63.00 1.67 22.93
CA ARG A 1095 64.16 2.44 22.50
C ARG A 1095 64.01 3.95 22.72
N PRO A 1096 65.11 4.68 22.90
CA PRO A 1096 65.12 6.15 22.95
C PRO A 1096 65.14 6.74 21.52
N LEU A 1097 63.98 6.84 20.88
CA LEU A 1097 63.85 7.33 19.49
C LEU A 1097 63.69 8.86 19.43
N GLY A 1098 64.79 9.59 19.29
CA GLY A 1098 64.80 11.02 18.97
C GLY A 1098 63.85 11.87 19.83
N GLU A 1099 63.01 12.68 19.19
CA GLU A 1099 61.98 13.54 19.82
C GLU A 1099 60.58 12.90 19.84
N LEU A 1100 60.46 11.61 19.52
CA LEU A 1100 59.16 10.93 19.52
C LEU A 1100 58.59 10.80 20.93
N GLY A 1101 57.32 11.16 21.09
CA GLY A 1101 56.58 11.12 22.36
C GLY A 1101 55.93 9.78 22.67
N GLY A 1102 55.53 9.06 21.63
CA GLY A 1102 54.83 7.79 21.72
C GLY A 1102 54.89 7.02 20.40
N ILE A 1103 54.69 5.70 20.48
CA ILE A 1103 54.45 4.83 19.33
C ILE A 1103 52.98 4.48 19.34
N LEU A 1104 52.29 4.71 18.23
CA LEU A 1104 50.88 4.41 18.03
C LEU A 1104 50.75 3.49 16.81
N ILE A 1105 49.82 2.54 16.87
CA ILE A 1105 49.37 1.79 15.70
C ILE A 1105 47.94 2.22 15.34
N ALA A 1106 47.74 2.62 14.09
CA ALA A 1106 46.44 2.99 13.55
C ALA A 1106 45.79 1.80 12.87
N THR A 1107 44.79 1.21 13.52
CA THR A 1107 44.09 0.00 13.07
C THR A 1107 42.68 -0.06 13.67
N ARG A 1108 41.72 -0.57 12.90
CA ARG A 1108 40.36 -0.89 13.36
C ARG A 1108 40.18 -2.37 13.68
N ASP A 1109 41.21 -3.19 13.51
CA ASP A 1109 41.07 -4.62 13.71
C ASP A 1109 40.92 -4.92 15.19
N SER A 1110 39.96 -5.79 15.50
CA SER A 1110 39.53 -6.04 16.87
C SER A 1110 40.56 -6.76 17.72
N ASP A 1111 41.49 -7.47 17.10
CA ASP A 1111 42.66 -8.06 17.75
C ASP A 1111 43.62 -7.03 18.36
N PHE A 1112 43.65 -5.81 17.84
CA PHE A 1112 44.29 -4.66 18.47
C PHE A 1112 43.31 -3.84 19.31
N ALA A 1113 42.15 -3.46 18.76
CA ALA A 1113 41.25 -2.48 19.36
C ALA A 1113 40.59 -2.96 20.67
N LEU A 1114 40.24 -4.26 20.77
CA LEU A 1114 39.65 -4.82 21.98
C LEU A 1114 40.64 -5.00 23.12
N VAL A 1115 41.95 -4.95 22.87
CA VAL A 1115 42.99 -5.03 23.92
C VAL A 1115 43.90 -3.80 23.97
N ALA A 1116 43.56 -2.75 23.23
CA ALA A 1116 44.35 -1.53 23.04
C ALA A 1116 45.03 -1.00 24.30
N ARG A 1117 44.26 -0.85 25.39
CA ARG A 1117 44.78 -0.32 26.65
C ARG A 1117 45.66 -1.32 27.41
N ALA A 1118 45.38 -2.62 27.32
CA ALA A 1118 46.22 -3.66 27.90
C ALA A 1118 47.57 -3.76 27.17
N MET A 1119 47.58 -3.54 25.84
CA MET A 1119 48.80 -3.44 25.05
C MET A 1119 49.64 -2.22 25.42
N GLU A 1120 49.01 -1.05 25.57
CA GLU A 1120 49.66 0.18 26.04
C GLU A 1120 50.38 -0.03 27.38
N GLU A 1121 49.73 -0.69 28.34
CA GLU A 1121 50.34 -0.94 29.65
C GLU A 1121 51.47 -1.97 29.64
N ARG A 1122 51.36 -3.03 28.84
CA ARG A 1122 52.35 -4.12 28.83
C ARG A 1122 53.54 -3.82 27.93
N PHE A 1123 53.28 -3.29 26.74
CA PHE A 1123 54.26 -3.13 25.67
C PHE A 1123 54.68 -1.67 25.42
N GLY A 1124 53.90 -0.70 25.89
CA GLY A 1124 54.28 0.72 25.86
C GLY A 1124 53.97 1.45 24.55
N PHE A 1125 53.20 0.86 23.65
CA PHE A 1125 52.67 1.50 22.45
C PHE A 1125 51.14 1.58 22.51
N GLY A 1126 50.56 2.65 21.97
CA GLY A 1126 49.11 2.84 21.93
C GLY A 1126 48.48 2.28 20.64
N VAL A 1127 47.19 1.98 20.70
CA VAL A 1127 46.37 1.66 19.52
C VAL A 1127 45.36 2.79 19.31
N ILE A 1128 45.18 3.23 18.07
CA ILE A 1128 44.19 4.26 17.69
C ILE A 1128 43.30 3.70 16.56
N ALA A 1129 42.00 3.56 16.82
CA ALA A 1129 41.06 3.06 15.81
C ALA A 1129 40.37 4.17 15.04
N ASN A 1130 40.31 5.36 15.64
CA ASN A 1130 39.63 6.51 15.08
C ASN A 1130 40.26 7.84 15.51
N SER A 1131 39.66 8.91 15.01
CA SER A 1131 40.07 10.29 15.26
C SER A 1131 39.99 10.69 16.74
N ARG A 1132 38.99 10.19 17.46
CA ARG A 1132 38.79 10.46 18.89
C ARG A 1132 39.95 9.89 19.69
N ASP A 1133 40.35 8.66 19.40
CA ASP A 1133 41.51 8.02 20.04
C ASP A 1133 42.78 8.81 19.77
N LEU A 1134 43.04 9.18 18.52
CA LEU A 1134 44.19 10.01 18.15
C LEU A 1134 44.20 11.33 18.92
N ASN A 1135 43.07 12.03 18.98
CA ASN A 1135 42.93 13.30 19.70
C ASN A 1135 43.18 13.17 21.22
N THR A 1136 43.18 11.96 21.80
CA THR A 1136 43.60 11.76 23.20
C THR A 1136 45.12 11.79 23.38
N TRP A 1137 45.88 11.55 22.32
CA TRP A 1137 47.35 11.53 22.32
C TRP A 1137 47.99 12.87 21.92
N LEU A 1138 47.23 13.77 21.29
CA LEU A 1138 47.74 15.05 20.74
C LEU A 1138 47.57 16.26 21.68
N ARG A 1139 47.21 16.02 22.95
CA ARG A 1139 46.83 17.08 23.91
C ARG A 1139 47.99 17.64 24.72
#